data_AF-A0A6N2DR12-F1
#
_entry.id   AF-A0A6N2DR12-F1
#
_cell.length_a   1.000
_cell.length_b   1.000
_cell.length_c   1.000
_cell.angle_alpha   90.00
_cell.angle_beta   90.00
_cell.angle_gamma   90.00
#
_symmetry.space_group_name_H-M   'P 1'
#
loop_
_entity.id
_entity.type
_entity.pdbx_description
1 polymer ?
#
loop_
_entity_poly.entity_id
_entity_poly.type
_entity_poly.pdbx_seq_one_letter_code
_entity_poly.pdbx_strand_id
1 'polypeptide(L)'
;MRRALPALRGMLVLGLFGSVSTVVLLAPPPDVAVASSEISCTAPSGTPSPSAASGGFIGRIPERLADTRAGEAVPEDCWLRVRLPSSVPSDATAVALTITSDRVPQPGFLTVHPCGSALPELSNLNIRTEGPNSNFAVIAVDRTREVCVYSSGGTDAIVDLVGHFAPGGARFQELEPRRVFDSRDPARRPASVTGPVAPRQVVTVDRERLGVPTEASAVMVNLTVADAEAPGFLTAYPCVGERPPTSNVNYEEGGARANTSIVALSSDSTMCIELDAAAADVIVDLVGYFGGDDGLEYRAGMSRVADSRSGLGGWNGPFAADQTRPFDPGLTSVMPDGTRVAVLGVVATRTEEAGFLQVRPCGSTADVSSVNYVPGVDITNLVVVPIDDDGTICVTSSAPTDVVVDVFGGFGADGLMRSLAVGPHEVFPDFRPEIHDYVAYCPNDTDNSFSITARGMPNTRVELVGARSGSPRLNTNATRAADEAITLRVIPRTGPAEEYWVRCLPPDFPRVSVSRPGDPEPGYYLLNNGSGVRNYGIILDSNGVPVWYRKAAPAAAPGAHVPEPRGLQRLSDGTLAWIQTQGFAFGIDPLVTFERFTPDGTQLLGPSVGDPFVTNHHELHERLDNGNFLLTAMPFEPVEPPGTQLCHTPRPGVPGQFDEVEADFVVEAVIQEVTPANDVVWTWRSDPLGTHDVSDAGAIRIAETTVRLCFRDGAGKFYLSTIHPNALDVRGDQVLMSARHADAIYAIDRESKEISWKLGGTERAGASLKMLGQQPTRPARQHDVQVLPNGNITLFDNRTPFPFATGPAVSGAARFVEYRIDEGAGTATLVRQVRRADGGNSGALGSARVQPGGGVVMNWGAVPGPQFTEFDADGNELFSVSLTAPVARFSYRTIKEPLDAFDLGELRATAGRGG
;
A
#
# COMPACT_ATOMS: atom_id res chain seq x y z
N MET A 1 -53.26 -50.28 -30.77
CA MET A 1 -53.34 -51.46 -29.88
C MET A 1 -51.96 -51.70 -29.26
N ARG A 2 -51.87 -52.00 -27.95
CA ARG A 2 -50.87 -52.84 -27.20
C ARG A 2 -49.40 -52.90 -27.71
N ARG A 3 -48.30 -52.75 -26.94
CA ARG A 3 -47.91 -52.87 -25.49
C ARG A 3 -46.55 -52.12 -25.29
N ALA A 4 -45.91 -51.99 -24.11
CA ALA A 4 -46.31 -51.68 -22.72
C ALA A 4 -45.10 -51.72 -21.73
N LEU A 5 -45.00 -50.75 -20.80
CA LEU A 5 -44.22 -50.73 -19.52
C LEU A 5 -42.66 -50.70 -19.56
N PRO A 6 -41.98 -50.23 -18.48
CA PRO A 6 -42.46 -49.62 -17.21
C PRO A 6 -42.25 -48.07 -17.22
N ALA A 7 -42.18 -47.25 -16.15
CA ALA A 7 -42.18 -47.45 -14.68
C ALA A 7 -42.93 -46.33 -13.89
N LEU A 8 -42.35 -45.78 -12.81
CA LEU A 8 -42.94 -44.97 -11.73
C LEU A 8 -42.13 -43.67 -11.50
N ARG A 9 -42.68 -42.49 -11.14
CA ARG A 9 -43.72 -42.06 -10.16
C ARG A 9 -43.24 -42.06 -8.69
N GLY A 10 -43.64 -41.07 -7.86
CA GLY A 10 -44.56 -39.96 -8.14
C GLY A 10 -44.76 -38.96 -6.99
N MET A 11 -45.89 -38.25 -7.05
CA MET A 11 -46.25 -37.08 -6.23
C MET A 11 -47.74 -37.16 -5.87
N LEU A 12 -48.12 -37.10 -4.58
CA LEU A 12 -49.33 -36.40 -4.11
C LEU A 12 -49.42 -36.30 -2.56
N VAL A 13 -50.29 -35.40 -2.13
CA VAL A 13 -50.55 -34.89 -0.77
C VAL A 13 -51.69 -35.66 -0.07
N LEU A 14 -51.61 -35.89 1.26
CA LEU A 14 -52.68 -35.56 2.25
C LEU A 14 -52.31 -35.94 3.71
N GLY A 15 -52.53 -35.00 4.64
CA GLY A 15 -53.35 -35.23 5.85
C GLY A 15 -52.80 -35.91 7.13
N LEU A 16 -52.56 -35.06 8.15
CA LEU A 16 -52.88 -35.22 9.59
C LEU A 16 -51.97 -36.01 10.59
N PHE A 17 -51.92 -35.40 11.79
CA PHE A 17 -51.51 -35.88 13.13
C PHE A 17 -50.04 -36.25 13.44
N GLY A 18 -49.28 -35.21 13.82
CA GLY A 18 -48.80 -35.02 15.21
C GLY A 18 -47.64 -35.85 15.77
N SER A 19 -46.52 -35.17 16.08
CA SER A 19 -45.75 -35.38 17.32
C SER A 19 -44.59 -34.37 17.48
N VAL A 20 -44.50 -33.76 18.66
CA VAL A 20 -43.30 -33.22 19.34
C VAL A 20 -42.23 -32.52 18.47
N SER A 21 -42.33 -31.19 18.36
CA SER A 21 -41.18 -30.35 17.99
C SER A 21 -40.32 -30.03 19.22
N THR A 22 -39.11 -30.56 19.27
CA THR A 22 -38.08 -30.10 20.21
C THR A 22 -37.74 -28.64 19.90
N VAL A 23 -37.94 -27.74 20.86
CA VAL A 23 -37.53 -26.34 20.73
C VAL A 23 -36.00 -26.27 20.82
N VAL A 24 -35.34 -26.23 19.66
CA VAL A 24 -33.98 -25.70 19.58
C VAL A 24 -34.10 -24.19 19.61
N LEU A 25 -33.73 -23.55 20.73
CA LEU A 25 -33.41 -22.13 20.70
C LEU A 25 -32.16 -21.96 19.83
N LEU A 26 -32.39 -21.62 18.56
CA LEU A 26 -31.40 -20.90 17.78
C LEU A 26 -31.13 -19.60 18.53
N ALA A 27 -29.89 -19.39 18.98
CA ALA A 27 -29.44 -18.06 19.36
C ALA A 27 -29.67 -17.12 18.16
N PRO A 28 -30.11 -15.87 18.39
CA PRO A 28 -30.21 -14.91 17.29
C PRO A 28 -28.83 -14.75 16.62
N PRO A 29 -28.78 -14.50 15.30
CA PRO A 29 -27.54 -14.08 14.67
C PRO A 29 -27.01 -12.81 15.37
N PRO A 30 -25.69 -12.56 15.38
CA PRO A 30 -25.14 -11.35 15.98
C PRO A 30 -25.80 -10.11 15.34
N ASP A 31 -26.18 -9.15 16.19
CA ASP A 31 -27.08 -8.06 15.82
C ASP A 31 -26.61 -7.28 14.57
N VAL A 32 -27.40 -7.37 13.51
CA VAL A 32 -27.33 -6.41 12.41
C VAL A 32 -27.93 -5.11 12.92
N ALA A 33 -27.08 -4.21 13.41
CA ALA A 33 -27.48 -2.90 13.91
C ALA A 33 -28.09 -2.06 12.77
N VAL A 34 -29.42 -2.03 12.71
CA VAL A 34 -30.19 -1.14 11.84
C VAL A 34 -29.97 0.31 12.30
N ALA A 35 -29.93 1.25 11.35
CA ALA A 35 -29.92 2.67 11.66
C ALA A 35 -31.07 3.01 12.62
N SER A 36 -30.73 3.71 13.69
CA SER A 36 -31.67 4.10 14.75
C SER A 36 -31.35 5.52 15.18
N SER A 37 -32.39 6.25 15.58
CA SER A 37 -32.24 7.62 16.06
C SER A 37 -33.07 7.88 17.31
N GLU A 38 -32.57 8.76 18.16
CA GLU A 38 -33.24 9.21 19.39
C GLU A 38 -33.14 10.73 19.52
N ILE A 39 -34.16 11.36 20.10
CA ILE A 39 -34.11 12.77 20.49
C ILE A 39 -33.63 12.85 21.93
N SER A 40 -32.62 13.68 22.17
CA SER A 40 -32.07 13.92 23.50
C SER A 40 -31.83 15.41 23.71
N CYS A 41 -32.42 15.98 24.77
CA CYS A 41 -32.18 17.37 25.19
C CYS A 41 -31.09 17.48 26.26
N THR A 42 -30.22 16.46 26.37
CA THR A 42 -29.02 16.50 27.19
C THR A 42 -27.81 16.54 26.28
N ALA A 43 -26.98 17.57 26.47
CA ALA A 43 -25.74 17.77 25.73
C ALA A 43 -24.93 16.45 25.70
N PRO A 44 -24.52 15.97 24.52
CA PRO A 44 -23.69 14.77 24.41
C PRO A 44 -22.41 14.89 25.25
N SER A 45 -22.12 13.87 26.04
CA SER A 45 -20.98 13.86 26.96
C SER A 45 -19.95 12.81 26.52
N GLY A 46 -18.83 13.27 25.97
CA GLY A 46 -17.70 12.43 25.59
C GLY A 46 -16.39 13.21 25.65
N THR A 47 -15.27 12.50 25.69
CA THR A 47 -13.96 13.10 25.42
C THR A 47 -13.77 13.06 23.90
N PRO A 48 -13.71 14.21 23.20
CA PRO A 48 -13.53 14.21 21.76
C PRO A 48 -12.22 13.54 21.40
N SER A 49 -12.31 12.54 20.54
CA SER A 49 -11.17 11.89 19.92
C SER A 49 -11.61 11.44 18.52
N PRO A 50 -11.90 12.41 17.62
CA PRO A 50 -12.00 12.10 16.21
C PRO A 50 -10.68 11.45 15.79
N SER A 51 -10.75 10.46 14.89
CA SER A 51 -9.54 9.92 14.31
C SER A 51 -8.84 11.03 13.52
N ALA A 52 -7.53 11.19 13.70
CA ALA A 52 -6.73 12.03 12.82
C ALA A 52 -6.50 11.38 11.44
N ALA A 53 -7.07 10.19 11.22
CA ALA A 53 -7.00 9.46 9.96
C ALA A 53 -7.75 10.20 8.85
N SER A 54 -7.12 10.21 7.69
CA SER A 54 -7.66 10.59 6.40
C SER A 54 -8.37 9.41 5.72
N GLY A 55 -9.13 9.67 4.66
CA GLY A 55 -9.74 8.61 3.87
C GLY A 55 -10.23 9.07 2.49
N GLY A 56 -10.36 8.13 1.56
CA GLY A 56 -11.04 8.34 0.28
C GLY A 56 -12.53 8.03 0.38
N PHE A 57 -13.31 8.42 -0.63
CA PHE A 57 -14.78 8.34 -0.60
C PHE A 57 -15.32 7.01 -1.11
N ILE A 58 -16.35 6.50 -0.42
CA ILE A 58 -17.14 5.33 -0.82
C ILE A 58 -18.61 5.78 -0.92
N GLY A 59 -19.03 6.07 -2.15
CA GLY A 59 -20.38 6.53 -2.49
C GLY A 59 -21.42 5.41 -2.53
N ARG A 60 -22.69 5.78 -2.40
CA ARG A 60 -23.85 4.87 -2.53
C ARG A 60 -25.09 5.59 -3.05
N ILE A 61 -26.14 4.82 -3.32
CA ILE A 61 -27.50 5.36 -3.42
C ILE A 61 -27.87 5.92 -2.02
N PRO A 62 -28.34 7.17 -1.91
CA PRO A 62 -28.72 7.79 -0.64
C PRO A 62 -29.65 6.94 0.24
N GLU A 63 -29.25 6.73 1.49
CA GLU A 63 -29.90 5.86 2.48
C GLU A 63 -30.47 6.70 3.64
N ARG A 64 -31.78 6.62 3.90
CA ARG A 64 -32.42 7.36 5.00
C ARG A 64 -32.05 6.80 6.37
N LEU A 65 -31.31 7.58 7.17
CA LEU A 65 -30.94 7.20 8.55
C LEU A 65 -31.97 7.66 9.59
N ALA A 66 -32.56 8.84 9.39
CA ALA A 66 -33.57 9.41 10.30
C ALA A 66 -34.56 10.32 9.55
N ASP A 67 -35.81 10.36 10.01
CA ASP A 67 -36.88 11.22 9.50
C ASP A 67 -37.91 11.43 10.60
N THR A 68 -37.82 12.57 11.30
CA THR A 68 -38.65 12.85 12.48
C THR A 68 -40.11 13.17 12.17
N ARG A 69 -40.46 13.36 10.88
CA ARG A 69 -41.82 13.76 10.46
C ARG A 69 -42.88 12.71 10.78
N ALA A 70 -42.46 11.45 10.86
CA ALA A 70 -43.30 10.33 11.28
C ALA A 70 -43.55 10.29 12.80
N GLY A 71 -42.91 11.17 13.58
CA GLY A 71 -43.01 11.28 15.03
C GLY A 71 -42.87 12.72 15.53
N GLU A 72 -42.10 12.88 16.61
CA GLU A 72 -41.85 14.16 17.25
C GLU A 72 -40.69 14.91 16.56
N ALA A 73 -40.90 16.19 16.26
CA ALA A 73 -39.85 17.09 15.77
C ALA A 73 -38.75 17.25 16.83
N VAL A 74 -37.52 17.53 16.41
CA VAL A 74 -36.41 17.89 17.32
C VAL A 74 -36.77 19.22 17.99
N PRO A 75 -36.86 19.32 19.32
CA PRO A 75 -37.16 20.60 19.97
C PRO A 75 -35.97 21.57 19.91
N GLU A 76 -36.23 22.84 20.24
CA GLU A 76 -35.20 23.83 20.53
C GLU A 76 -34.28 23.36 21.67
N ASP A 77 -32.99 23.63 21.54
CA ASP A 77 -31.90 23.20 22.44
C ASP A 77 -31.77 21.67 22.64
N CYS A 78 -32.19 20.89 21.64
CA CYS A 78 -32.10 19.43 21.65
C CYS A 78 -31.32 18.86 20.44
N TRP A 79 -30.90 17.60 20.58
CA TRP A 79 -30.16 16.84 19.57
C TRP A 79 -30.99 15.66 19.06
N LEU A 80 -31.01 15.45 17.75
CA LEU A 80 -31.27 14.14 17.15
C LEU A 80 -29.95 13.38 17.06
N ARG A 81 -29.84 12.28 17.79
CA ARG A 81 -28.69 11.36 17.71
C ARG A 81 -29.00 10.30 16.68
N VAL A 82 -28.08 10.07 15.74
CA VAL A 82 -28.26 9.13 14.63
C VAL A 82 -27.13 8.11 14.65
N ARG A 83 -27.47 6.84 14.88
CA ARG A 83 -26.50 5.73 14.86
C ARG A 83 -26.18 5.31 13.45
N LEU A 84 -24.90 5.27 13.11
CA LEU A 84 -24.43 4.87 11.79
C LEU A 84 -24.62 3.35 11.58
N PRO A 85 -25.18 2.92 10.44
CA PRO A 85 -25.44 1.50 10.16
C PRO A 85 -24.13 0.72 10.01
N SER A 86 -24.20 -0.61 10.13
CA SER A 86 -23.04 -1.51 9.93
C SER A 86 -22.46 -1.46 8.50
N SER A 87 -23.18 -0.86 7.55
CA SER A 87 -22.72 -0.59 6.18
C SER A 87 -21.74 0.59 6.08
N VAL A 88 -21.53 1.33 7.17
CA VAL A 88 -20.34 2.18 7.40
C VAL A 88 -19.34 1.34 8.21
N PRO A 89 -18.08 1.17 7.78
CA PRO A 89 -17.11 0.36 8.50
C PRO A 89 -16.60 1.09 9.76
N SER A 90 -15.91 0.38 10.66
CA SER A 90 -15.47 0.91 11.97
C SER A 90 -14.26 1.84 11.90
N ASP A 91 -13.53 1.83 10.79
CA ASP A 91 -12.40 2.67 10.43
C ASP A 91 -12.79 3.85 9.54
N ALA A 92 -14.09 4.04 9.26
CA ALA A 92 -14.58 5.23 8.59
C ALA A 92 -14.21 6.50 9.37
N THR A 93 -13.67 7.49 8.67
CA THR A 93 -13.13 8.73 9.24
C THR A 93 -14.13 9.87 9.18
N ALA A 94 -15.04 9.86 8.20
CA ALA A 94 -16.13 10.81 8.05
C ALA A 94 -17.33 10.22 7.31
N VAL A 95 -18.49 10.87 7.42
CA VAL A 95 -19.71 10.57 6.63
C VAL A 95 -20.17 11.79 5.83
N ALA A 96 -20.71 11.52 4.65
CA ALA A 96 -21.34 12.51 3.77
C ALA A 96 -22.87 12.40 3.92
N LEU A 97 -23.53 13.49 4.30
CA LEU A 97 -24.94 13.53 4.68
C LEU A 97 -25.67 14.66 3.94
N THR A 98 -26.89 14.37 3.48
CA THR A 98 -27.90 15.41 3.19
C THR A 98 -28.74 15.61 4.44
N ILE A 99 -28.84 16.85 4.90
CA ILE A 99 -29.64 17.24 6.07
C ILE A 99 -30.78 18.13 5.57
N THR A 100 -32.02 17.78 5.92
CA THR A 100 -33.21 18.57 5.51
C THR A 100 -34.04 18.95 6.74
N SER A 101 -34.52 20.20 6.79
CA SER A 101 -35.53 20.68 7.73
C SER A 101 -36.91 20.79 7.05
N ASP A 102 -38.01 20.55 7.78
CA ASP A 102 -39.39 20.51 7.23
C ASP A 102 -40.40 21.32 8.08
N ARG A 103 -40.97 20.77 9.16
CA ARG A 103 -41.89 21.52 10.06
C ARG A 103 -41.12 22.54 10.89
N VAL A 104 -41.11 23.80 10.44
CA VAL A 104 -40.42 24.93 11.10
C VAL A 104 -41.38 25.75 11.97
N PRO A 105 -41.26 25.73 13.31
CA PRO A 105 -42.02 26.60 14.22
C PRO A 105 -41.45 28.03 14.31
N GLN A 106 -40.14 28.20 14.18
CA GLN A 106 -39.43 29.49 14.28
C GLN A 106 -38.07 29.43 13.54
N PRO A 107 -37.48 30.58 13.15
CA PRO A 107 -36.13 30.63 12.58
C PRO A 107 -35.07 30.05 13.54
N GLY A 108 -34.00 29.51 12.99
CA GLY A 108 -32.90 28.91 13.75
C GLY A 108 -31.87 28.26 12.84
N PHE A 109 -31.12 27.28 13.33
CA PHE A 109 -30.20 26.48 12.55
C PHE A 109 -30.10 25.03 13.06
N LEU A 110 -29.59 24.15 12.20
CA LEU A 110 -29.09 22.83 12.56
C LEU A 110 -27.56 22.82 12.53
N THR A 111 -26.96 22.19 13.54
CA THR A 111 -25.52 21.94 13.65
C THR A 111 -25.30 20.45 13.70
N VAL A 112 -24.50 19.91 12.79
CA VAL A 112 -24.16 18.48 12.76
C VAL A 112 -22.73 18.31 13.26
N HIS A 113 -22.54 17.43 14.24
CA HIS A 113 -21.24 17.19 14.86
C HIS A 113 -21.10 15.73 15.33
N PRO A 114 -19.87 15.25 15.58
CA PRO A 114 -19.64 13.95 16.22
C PRO A 114 -20.25 13.94 17.63
N CYS A 115 -21.00 12.91 18.01
CA CYS A 115 -21.67 12.88 19.32
C CYS A 115 -20.69 12.85 20.51
N GLY A 116 -19.42 12.49 20.32
CA GLY A 116 -18.38 12.58 21.35
C GLY A 116 -17.74 13.97 21.49
N SER A 117 -18.14 14.96 20.68
CA SER A 117 -17.61 16.34 20.76
C SER A 117 -18.54 17.31 21.49
N ALA A 118 -17.96 18.40 22.00
CA ALA A 118 -18.74 19.59 22.33
C ALA A 118 -19.44 20.13 21.07
N LEU A 119 -20.57 20.82 21.26
CA LEU A 119 -21.29 21.52 20.20
C LEU A 119 -20.41 22.67 19.64
N PRO A 120 -20.05 22.68 18.35
CA PRO A 120 -19.28 23.77 17.75
C PRO A 120 -20.19 24.99 17.43
N GLU A 121 -19.64 26.21 17.47
CA GLU A 121 -20.37 27.46 17.20
C GLU A 121 -20.64 27.74 15.71
N LEU A 122 -21.01 26.72 14.93
CA LEU A 122 -21.23 26.76 13.48
C LEU A 122 -22.61 26.25 13.07
N SER A 123 -23.06 26.55 11.85
CA SER A 123 -24.34 26.08 11.31
C SER A 123 -24.17 25.30 10.00
N ASN A 124 -24.72 24.09 9.96
CA ASN A 124 -24.78 23.28 8.73
C ASN A 124 -26.01 23.62 7.89
N LEU A 125 -27.14 23.97 8.50
CA LEU A 125 -28.36 24.37 7.78
C LEU A 125 -29.05 25.49 8.55
N ASN A 126 -29.24 26.64 7.93
CA ASN A 126 -30.05 27.71 8.54
C ASN A 126 -31.52 27.45 8.21
N ILE A 127 -32.37 27.40 9.23
CA ILE A 127 -33.78 27.03 9.11
C ILE A 127 -34.59 28.25 8.64
N ARG A 128 -35.32 28.12 7.52
CA ARG A 128 -36.20 29.16 6.97
C ARG A 128 -37.68 28.86 7.25
N THR A 129 -38.48 29.90 7.44
CA THR A 129 -39.94 29.77 7.67
C THR A 129 -40.75 29.62 6.37
N GLU A 130 -40.13 29.77 5.21
CA GLU A 130 -40.80 29.76 3.90
C GLU A 130 -41.03 28.35 3.33
N GLY A 131 -40.52 27.31 4.01
CA GLY A 131 -40.75 25.91 3.69
C GLY A 131 -39.48 25.06 3.81
N PRO A 132 -39.57 23.75 3.53
CA PRO A 132 -38.47 22.81 3.74
C PRO A 132 -37.18 23.24 3.06
N ASN A 133 -36.04 23.02 3.70
CA ASN A 133 -34.74 23.30 3.11
C ASN A 133 -33.67 22.27 3.47
N SER A 134 -32.67 22.13 2.60
CA SER A 134 -31.58 21.17 2.75
C SER A 134 -30.22 21.84 2.54
N ASN A 135 -29.20 21.25 3.17
CA ASN A 135 -27.79 21.52 2.86
C ASN A 135 -27.01 20.20 3.01
N PHE A 136 -25.86 20.13 2.36
CA PHE A 136 -24.95 19.00 2.45
C PHE A 136 -23.91 19.19 3.56
N ALA A 137 -23.54 18.11 4.23
CA ALA A 137 -22.61 18.11 5.35
C ALA A 137 -21.62 16.95 5.26
N VAL A 138 -20.35 17.20 5.59
CA VAL A 138 -19.34 16.15 5.76
C VAL A 138 -18.80 16.23 7.19
N ILE A 139 -18.95 15.13 7.93
CA ILE A 139 -18.84 15.12 9.40
C ILE A 139 -17.91 13.99 9.82
N ALA A 140 -16.95 14.29 10.71
CA ALA A 140 -16.06 13.27 11.26
C ALA A 140 -16.85 12.16 11.99
N VAL A 141 -16.35 10.93 11.90
CA VAL A 141 -16.85 9.81 12.72
C VAL A 141 -15.90 9.64 13.90
N ASP A 142 -16.47 9.54 15.11
CA ASP A 142 -15.74 9.20 16.31
C ASP A 142 -16.08 7.79 16.81
N ARG A 143 -15.46 7.38 17.93
CA ARG A 143 -15.62 6.03 18.51
C ARG A 143 -17.04 5.69 18.98
N THR A 144 -17.96 6.67 19.11
CA THR A 144 -19.37 6.42 19.41
C THR A 144 -20.11 5.81 18.22
N ARG A 145 -19.62 6.05 16.99
CA ARG A 145 -20.32 5.75 15.73
C ARG A 145 -21.72 6.39 15.63
N GLU A 146 -21.89 7.54 16.27
CA GLU A 146 -23.13 8.32 16.27
C GLU A 146 -22.86 9.76 15.79
N VAL A 147 -23.77 10.29 14.99
CA VAL A 147 -23.77 11.68 14.52
C VAL A 147 -24.90 12.43 15.20
N CYS A 148 -24.60 13.62 15.70
CA CYS A 148 -25.51 14.45 16.48
C CYS A 148 -25.95 15.66 15.65
N VAL A 149 -27.26 15.83 15.46
CA VAL A 149 -27.88 16.99 14.81
C VAL A 149 -28.58 17.83 15.88
N TYR A 150 -27.92 18.91 16.31
CA TYR A 150 -28.47 19.91 17.22
C TYR A 150 -29.46 20.83 16.49
N SER A 151 -30.52 21.29 17.17
CA SER A 151 -31.45 22.30 16.66
C SER A 151 -31.59 23.50 17.60
N SER A 152 -31.35 24.71 17.10
CA SER A 152 -31.55 25.97 17.86
C SER A 152 -32.91 26.64 17.64
N GLY A 153 -33.69 26.20 16.65
CA GLY A 153 -35.07 26.68 16.44
C GLY A 153 -36.14 25.64 16.81
N GLY A 154 -35.74 24.37 16.91
CA GLY A 154 -36.65 23.23 16.81
C GLY A 154 -37.14 23.05 15.37
N THR A 155 -37.17 21.82 14.86
CA THR A 155 -37.70 21.50 13.52
C THR A 155 -37.78 19.98 13.34
N ASP A 156 -38.47 19.52 12.30
CA ASP A 156 -38.17 18.17 11.80
C ASP A 156 -36.80 18.10 11.18
N ALA A 157 -36.05 17.04 11.47
CA ALA A 157 -34.79 16.74 10.82
C ALA A 157 -34.89 15.42 10.05
N ILE A 158 -34.49 15.47 8.78
CA ILE A 158 -34.28 14.30 7.92
C ILE A 158 -32.78 14.19 7.66
N VAL A 159 -32.23 12.98 7.81
CA VAL A 159 -30.81 12.69 7.61
C VAL A 159 -30.68 11.53 6.63
N ASP A 160 -30.16 11.81 5.43
CA ASP A 160 -29.87 10.81 4.41
C ASP A 160 -28.35 10.65 4.24
N LEU A 161 -27.84 9.41 4.31
CA LEU A 161 -26.45 9.03 4.13
C LEU A 161 -26.12 8.86 2.64
N VAL A 162 -25.21 9.69 2.14
CA VAL A 162 -24.76 9.71 0.74
C VAL A 162 -23.52 8.81 0.53
N GLY A 163 -22.71 8.65 1.57
CA GLY A 163 -21.49 7.83 1.55
C GLY A 163 -20.63 8.07 2.79
N HIS A 164 -19.45 7.46 2.81
CA HIS A 164 -18.48 7.65 3.89
C HIS A 164 -17.05 7.76 3.36
N PHE A 165 -16.15 8.26 4.20
CA PHE A 165 -14.71 8.31 3.94
C PHE A 165 -14.02 7.26 4.79
N ALA A 166 -13.12 6.48 4.19
CA ALA A 166 -12.38 5.40 4.85
C ALA A 166 -11.07 5.10 4.10
N PRO A 167 -10.14 4.33 4.70
CA PRO A 167 -9.05 3.68 3.97
C PRO A 167 -9.58 2.87 2.78
N GLY A 168 -8.84 2.87 1.66
CA GLY A 168 -9.25 2.17 0.42
C GLY A 168 -10.43 2.78 -0.35
N GLY A 169 -11.00 3.91 0.10
CA GLY A 169 -11.97 4.68 -0.68
C GLY A 169 -11.31 5.48 -1.82
N ALA A 170 -12.10 5.85 -2.83
CA ALA A 170 -11.62 6.55 -4.02
C ALA A 170 -11.11 7.97 -3.71
N ARG A 171 -9.98 8.37 -4.28
CA ARG A 171 -9.36 9.68 -4.00
C ARG A 171 -10.09 10.84 -4.67
N PHE A 172 -10.07 12.02 -4.06
CA PHE A 172 -10.63 13.24 -4.65
C PHE A 172 -9.68 13.87 -5.67
N GLN A 173 -10.24 14.17 -6.84
CA GLN A 173 -9.59 14.76 -7.99
C GLN A 173 -10.16 16.17 -8.23
N GLU A 174 -9.36 17.18 -7.89
CA GLU A 174 -9.67 18.60 -8.07
C GLU A 174 -9.78 18.97 -9.55
N LEU A 175 -10.83 19.71 -9.93
CA LEU A 175 -10.98 20.33 -11.24
C LEU A 175 -11.14 21.85 -11.09
N GLU A 176 -10.84 22.60 -12.15
CA GLU A 176 -11.34 23.97 -12.27
C GLU A 176 -12.88 23.94 -12.36
N PRO A 177 -13.61 24.66 -11.49
CA PRO A 177 -15.07 24.63 -11.47
C PRO A 177 -15.69 24.99 -12.82
N ARG A 178 -16.55 24.11 -13.36
CA ARG A 178 -17.17 24.31 -14.67
C ARG A 178 -18.60 23.78 -14.76
N ARG A 179 -19.44 24.52 -15.47
CA ARG A 179 -20.82 24.10 -15.77
C ARG A 179 -20.85 22.93 -16.75
N VAL A 180 -21.35 21.79 -16.29
CA VAL A 180 -21.51 20.56 -17.07
C VAL A 180 -22.93 20.36 -17.58
N PHE A 181 -23.91 21.02 -16.95
CA PHE A 181 -25.30 21.03 -17.40
C PHE A 181 -25.94 22.40 -17.15
N ASP A 182 -26.74 22.87 -18.09
CA ASP A 182 -27.62 24.05 -17.93
C ASP A 182 -28.89 23.81 -18.77
N SER A 183 -30.06 23.71 -18.15
CA SER A 183 -31.32 23.50 -18.87
C SER A 183 -31.65 24.64 -19.84
N ARG A 184 -31.07 25.83 -19.66
CA ARG A 184 -31.32 27.02 -20.49
C ARG A 184 -30.43 27.09 -21.72
N ASP A 185 -29.28 26.39 -21.72
CA ASP A 185 -28.30 26.40 -22.82
C ASP A 185 -28.47 25.13 -23.69
N PRO A 186 -28.95 25.24 -24.95
CA PRO A 186 -29.06 24.11 -25.86
C PRO A 186 -27.73 23.37 -26.14
N ALA A 187 -26.57 23.99 -25.90
CA ALA A 187 -25.27 23.35 -26.03
C ALA A 187 -24.85 22.53 -24.79
N ARG A 188 -25.52 22.71 -23.64
CA ARG A 188 -25.17 22.08 -22.35
C ARG A 188 -26.28 21.19 -21.77
N ARG A 189 -27.24 20.78 -22.59
CA ARG A 189 -28.33 19.87 -22.21
C ARG A 189 -28.49 18.74 -23.24
N PRO A 190 -28.95 17.54 -22.84
CA PRO A 190 -29.27 16.48 -23.79
C PRO A 190 -30.50 16.87 -24.62
N ALA A 191 -30.64 16.32 -25.82
CA ALA A 191 -31.75 16.63 -26.74
C ALA A 191 -33.15 16.28 -26.18
N SER A 192 -33.22 15.48 -25.11
CA SER A 192 -34.45 15.19 -24.34
C SER A 192 -34.93 16.36 -23.48
N VAL A 193 -34.10 17.37 -23.23
CA VAL A 193 -34.44 18.58 -22.47
C VAL A 193 -34.57 19.75 -23.45
N THR A 194 -35.78 20.28 -23.59
CA THR A 194 -36.11 21.34 -24.57
C THR A 194 -36.37 22.72 -23.95
N GLY A 195 -36.47 22.80 -22.62
CA GLY A 195 -36.67 24.00 -21.82
C GLY A 195 -36.33 23.72 -20.34
N PRO A 196 -37.03 24.34 -19.38
CA PRO A 196 -37.02 23.93 -17.98
C PRO A 196 -37.25 22.42 -17.83
N VAL A 197 -36.63 21.80 -16.83
CA VAL A 197 -36.79 20.37 -16.55
C VAL A 197 -38.21 20.13 -16.02
N ALA A 198 -38.93 19.17 -16.60
CA ALA A 198 -40.30 18.88 -16.18
C ALA A 198 -40.34 18.04 -14.88
N PRO A 199 -41.43 18.10 -14.08
CA PRO A 199 -41.62 17.22 -12.93
C PRO A 199 -41.51 15.74 -13.33
N ARG A 200 -40.76 14.96 -12.54
CA ARG A 200 -40.49 13.52 -12.78
C ARG A 200 -39.83 13.20 -14.14
N GLN A 201 -39.27 14.20 -14.83
CA GLN A 201 -38.40 13.96 -15.97
C GLN A 201 -37.03 13.49 -15.47
N VAL A 202 -36.63 12.28 -15.85
CA VAL A 202 -35.26 11.78 -15.63
C VAL A 202 -34.31 12.46 -16.61
N VAL A 203 -33.37 13.25 -16.09
CA VAL A 203 -32.32 13.90 -16.87
C VAL A 203 -30.99 13.22 -16.56
N THR A 204 -30.43 12.51 -17.55
CA THR A 204 -29.11 11.89 -17.46
C THR A 204 -28.01 12.89 -17.82
N VAL A 205 -27.06 13.09 -16.91
CA VAL A 205 -25.76 13.72 -17.17
C VAL A 205 -24.75 12.58 -17.33
N ASP A 206 -24.27 12.39 -18.57
CA ASP A 206 -23.37 11.29 -18.92
C ASP A 206 -21.89 11.64 -18.69
N ARG A 207 -21.04 10.61 -18.74
CA ARG A 207 -19.59 10.72 -18.57
C ARG A 207 -18.93 11.75 -19.51
N GLU A 208 -19.47 11.93 -20.72
CA GLU A 208 -18.95 12.88 -21.70
C GLU A 208 -19.27 14.33 -21.33
N ARG A 209 -20.50 14.63 -20.87
CA ARG A 209 -20.85 15.95 -20.31
C ARG A 209 -20.13 16.24 -19.01
N LEU A 210 -20.06 15.24 -18.12
CA LEU A 210 -19.26 15.33 -16.90
C LEU A 210 -17.78 15.56 -17.23
N GLY A 211 -17.25 14.99 -18.32
CA GLY A 211 -15.85 15.08 -18.71
C GLY A 211 -14.92 14.45 -17.66
N VAL A 212 -15.33 13.29 -17.14
CA VAL A 212 -14.60 12.50 -16.12
C VAL A 212 -14.11 11.17 -16.72
N PRO A 213 -13.06 10.57 -16.18
CA PRO A 213 -12.56 9.29 -16.69
C PRO A 213 -13.44 8.12 -16.20
N THR A 214 -13.13 6.90 -16.64
CA THR A 214 -13.98 5.70 -16.43
C THR A 214 -13.97 5.15 -15.01
N GLU A 215 -12.89 5.41 -14.27
CA GLU A 215 -12.66 5.05 -12.88
C GLU A 215 -13.30 6.04 -11.88
N ALA A 216 -13.97 7.08 -12.37
CA ALA A 216 -14.77 7.97 -11.55
C ALA A 216 -15.97 7.22 -10.96
N SER A 217 -16.04 7.14 -9.64
CA SER A 217 -17.09 6.46 -8.87
C SER A 217 -18.11 7.42 -8.25
N ALA A 218 -17.75 8.69 -8.09
CA ALA A 218 -18.64 9.77 -7.68
C ALA A 218 -18.18 11.13 -8.23
N VAL A 219 -19.09 12.11 -8.28
CA VAL A 219 -18.79 13.52 -8.60
C VAL A 219 -19.15 14.44 -7.47
N MET A 220 -18.40 15.53 -7.32
CA MET A 220 -18.73 16.65 -6.43
C MET A 220 -19.23 17.82 -7.27
N VAL A 221 -20.48 18.20 -7.05
CA VAL A 221 -21.22 19.16 -7.87
C VAL A 221 -21.90 20.22 -6.99
N ASN A 222 -21.99 21.45 -7.48
CA ASN A 222 -22.95 22.43 -7.00
C ASN A 222 -24.21 22.35 -7.88
N LEU A 223 -25.34 21.99 -7.27
CA LEU A 223 -26.64 21.85 -7.92
C LEU A 223 -27.42 23.13 -7.67
N THR A 224 -27.81 23.84 -8.73
CA THR A 224 -28.65 25.04 -8.62
C THR A 224 -29.98 24.82 -9.33
N VAL A 225 -31.07 25.18 -8.65
CA VAL A 225 -32.40 25.32 -9.23
C VAL A 225 -32.76 26.79 -9.29
N ALA A 226 -33.33 27.24 -10.41
CA ALA A 226 -33.76 28.61 -10.65
C ALA A 226 -35.09 28.64 -11.41
N ASP A 227 -35.77 29.80 -11.39
CA ASP A 227 -36.95 30.08 -12.21
C ASP A 227 -38.07 29.01 -12.09
N ALA A 228 -38.24 28.45 -10.89
CA ALA A 228 -39.19 27.37 -10.63
C ALA A 228 -40.65 27.85 -10.65
N GLU A 229 -41.54 27.06 -11.27
CA GLU A 229 -42.97 27.37 -11.40
C GLU A 229 -43.77 27.25 -10.09
N ALA A 230 -43.22 26.52 -9.11
CA ALA A 230 -43.79 26.33 -7.77
C ALA A 230 -42.73 25.71 -6.83
N PRO A 231 -42.94 25.70 -5.50
CA PRO A 231 -42.03 25.05 -4.56
C PRO A 231 -41.89 23.54 -4.82
N GLY A 232 -40.71 22.99 -4.54
CA GLY A 232 -40.42 21.58 -4.75
C GLY A 232 -39.01 21.19 -4.32
N PHE A 233 -38.55 20.02 -4.78
CA PHE A 233 -37.16 19.59 -4.58
C PHE A 233 -36.57 18.83 -5.77
N LEU A 234 -35.25 18.92 -5.89
CA LEU A 234 -34.40 18.20 -6.83
C LEU A 234 -33.73 17.02 -6.12
N THR A 235 -33.70 15.87 -6.79
CA THR A 235 -32.93 14.69 -6.36
C THR A 235 -31.87 14.37 -7.41
N ALA A 236 -30.63 14.17 -6.98
CA ALA A 236 -29.50 13.73 -7.80
C ALA A 236 -28.94 12.40 -7.27
N TYR A 237 -28.78 11.42 -8.15
CA TYR A 237 -28.52 10.02 -7.79
C TYR A 237 -27.81 9.29 -8.95
N PRO A 238 -27.11 8.16 -8.73
CA PRO A 238 -26.60 7.34 -9.83
C PRO A 238 -27.76 6.84 -10.71
N CYS A 239 -27.56 6.69 -12.02
CA CYS A 239 -28.62 6.23 -12.94
C CYS A 239 -28.93 4.72 -12.83
N VAL A 240 -29.19 4.22 -11.62
CA VAL A 240 -29.50 2.81 -11.35
C VAL A 240 -30.54 2.69 -10.23
N GLY A 241 -31.54 1.83 -10.45
CA GLY A 241 -32.64 1.61 -9.50
C GLY A 241 -33.73 2.68 -9.56
N GLU A 242 -34.54 2.74 -8.50
CA GLU A 242 -35.57 3.77 -8.33
C GLU A 242 -34.96 5.04 -7.70
N ARG A 243 -35.59 6.20 -7.94
CA ARG A 243 -35.20 7.47 -7.34
C ARG A 243 -35.21 7.38 -5.81
N PRO A 244 -34.09 7.68 -5.11
CA PRO A 244 -34.03 7.67 -3.66
C PRO A 244 -34.88 8.82 -3.06
N PRO A 245 -35.39 8.69 -1.82
CA PRO A 245 -36.28 9.68 -1.21
C PRO A 245 -35.59 10.97 -0.72
N THR A 246 -34.38 11.27 -1.19
CA THR A 246 -33.57 12.41 -0.73
C THR A 246 -33.85 13.69 -1.53
N SER A 247 -33.65 14.85 -0.88
CA SER A 247 -33.82 16.18 -1.46
C SER A 247 -32.51 16.96 -1.43
N ASN A 248 -31.77 16.95 -2.54
CA ASN A 248 -30.50 17.67 -2.67
C ASN A 248 -30.69 19.19 -2.68
N VAL A 249 -31.72 19.70 -3.35
CA VAL A 249 -32.05 21.14 -3.34
C VAL A 249 -33.56 21.28 -3.15
N ASN A 250 -33.99 21.96 -2.09
CA ASN A 250 -35.38 22.38 -1.92
C ASN A 250 -35.53 23.86 -2.33
N TYR A 251 -36.45 24.13 -3.25
CA TYR A 251 -36.62 25.44 -3.88
C TYR A 251 -38.03 25.99 -3.69
N GLU A 252 -38.16 27.31 -3.81
CA GLU A 252 -39.42 28.06 -3.84
C GLU A 252 -39.73 28.53 -5.27
N GLU A 253 -40.95 29.03 -5.49
CA GLU A 253 -41.35 29.66 -6.75
C GLU A 253 -40.44 30.86 -7.08
N GLY A 254 -39.94 30.91 -8.32
CA GLY A 254 -39.10 32.00 -8.87
C GLY A 254 -37.71 32.20 -8.24
N GLY A 255 -37.42 31.61 -7.08
CA GLY A 255 -36.17 31.80 -6.36
C GLY A 255 -35.03 30.91 -6.85
N ALA A 256 -33.82 31.45 -6.94
CA ALA A 256 -32.60 30.66 -7.14
C ALA A 256 -32.11 30.06 -5.80
N ARG A 257 -31.84 28.75 -5.78
CA ARG A 257 -31.29 28.02 -4.63
C ARG A 257 -30.21 27.05 -5.11
N ALA A 258 -29.09 27.01 -4.39
CA ALA A 258 -27.96 26.13 -4.68
C ALA A 258 -27.61 25.28 -3.45
N ASN A 259 -27.22 24.03 -3.68
CA ASN A 259 -26.60 23.16 -2.68
C ASN A 259 -25.48 22.34 -3.33
N THR A 260 -24.35 22.25 -2.65
CA THR A 260 -23.29 21.30 -3.01
C THR A 260 -23.75 19.87 -2.71
N SER A 261 -23.30 18.89 -3.48
CA SER A 261 -23.59 17.47 -3.25
C SER A 261 -22.48 16.59 -3.79
N ILE A 262 -22.22 15.49 -3.11
CA ILE A 262 -21.51 14.35 -3.73
C ILE A 262 -22.58 13.42 -4.31
N VAL A 263 -22.42 13.01 -5.57
CA VAL A 263 -23.35 12.10 -6.25
C VAL A 263 -22.55 10.89 -6.71
N ALA A 264 -22.87 9.72 -6.18
CA ALA A 264 -22.32 8.46 -6.70
C ALA A 264 -22.73 8.28 -8.17
N LEU A 265 -21.84 7.72 -8.97
CA LEU A 265 -22.11 7.40 -10.37
C LEU A 265 -22.52 5.93 -10.51
N SER A 266 -23.31 5.62 -11.54
CA SER A 266 -23.52 4.23 -11.97
C SER A 266 -22.25 3.68 -12.66
N SER A 267 -22.23 2.37 -12.96
CA SER A 267 -21.06 1.68 -13.53
C SER A 267 -20.64 2.14 -14.94
N ASP A 268 -21.43 3.00 -15.58
CA ASP A 268 -21.15 3.70 -16.84
C ASP A 268 -20.71 5.16 -16.64
N SER A 269 -20.40 5.53 -15.40
CA SER A 269 -20.02 6.88 -14.93
C SER A 269 -21.09 7.95 -15.22
N THR A 270 -22.38 7.64 -15.01
CA THR A 270 -23.49 8.58 -15.22
C THR A 270 -24.26 8.92 -13.93
N MET A 271 -24.87 10.10 -13.91
CA MET A 271 -25.77 10.56 -12.85
C MET A 271 -27.12 11.02 -13.42
N CYS A 272 -28.16 10.83 -12.63
CA CYS A 272 -29.54 11.17 -12.97
C CYS A 272 -30.05 12.27 -12.04
N ILE A 273 -30.87 13.15 -12.61
CA ILE A 273 -31.51 14.27 -11.92
C ILE A 273 -33.00 14.20 -12.18
N GLU A 274 -33.80 14.40 -11.13
CA GLU A 274 -35.25 14.60 -11.25
C GLU A 274 -35.73 15.76 -10.36
N LEU A 275 -36.74 16.49 -10.83
CA LEU A 275 -37.57 17.37 -10.00
C LEU A 275 -38.79 16.61 -9.46
N ASP A 276 -39.26 16.95 -8.26
CA ASP A 276 -40.43 16.28 -7.66
C ASP A 276 -41.78 16.73 -8.24
N ALA A 277 -42.06 18.04 -8.21
CA ALA A 277 -43.44 18.55 -8.31
C ALA A 277 -43.65 19.68 -9.34
N ALA A 278 -42.69 20.60 -9.48
CA ALA A 278 -42.78 21.77 -10.35
C ALA A 278 -41.66 21.77 -11.41
N ALA A 279 -41.91 22.37 -12.57
CA ALA A 279 -40.85 22.59 -13.55
C ALA A 279 -39.93 23.73 -13.08
N ALA A 280 -38.64 23.61 -13.39
CA ALA A 280 -37.65 24.62 -13.03
C ALA A 280 -36.42 24.52 -13.95
N ASP A 281 -35.65 25.59 -14.03
CA ASP A 281 -34.33 25.52 -14.62
C ASP A 281 -33.32 24.91 -13.65
N VAL A 282 -32.47 24.04 -14.17
CA VAL A 282 -31.49 23.25 -13.42
C VAL A 282 -30.10 23.47 -14.01
N ILE A 283 -29.14 23.69 -13.12
CA ILE A 283 -27.74 23.94 -13.43
C ILE A 283 -26.89 22.98 -12.59
N VAL A 284 -25.87 22.40 -13.21
CA VAL A 284 -24.88 21.57 -12.53
C VAL A 284 -23.50 22.12 -12.84
N ASP A 285 -22.83 22.62 -11.81
CA ASP A 285 -21.43 23.04 -11.86
C ASP A 285 -20.56 21.96 -11.19
N LEU A 286 -19.63 21.36 -11.93
CA LEU A 286 -18.73 20.30 -11.47
C LEU A 286 -17.49 20.92 -10.82
N VAL A 287 -17.17 20.46 -9.60
CA VAL A 287 -16.02 20.92 -8.80
C VAL A 287 -14.87 19.89 -8.81
N GLY A 288 -15.22 18.60 -8.88
CA GLY A 288 -14.25 17.51 -8.90
C GLY A 288 -14.92 16.15 -8.96
N TYR A 289 -14.13 15.09 -8.94
CA TYR A 289 -14.63 13.71 -8.93
C TYR A 289 -13.85 12.84 -7.96
N PHE A 290 -14.37 11.65 -7.65
CA PHE A 290 -13.70 10.64 -6.85
C PHE A 290 -13.35 9.46 -7.73
N GLY A 291 -12.06 9.10 -7.81
CA GLY A 291 -11.56 8.04 -8.67
C GLY A 291 -10.03 7.91 -8.58
N GLY A 292 -9.53 6.71 -8.89
CA GLY A 292 -8.12 6.36 -8.75
C GLY A 292 -7.64 6.26 -7.30
N ASP A 293 -6.38 5.84 -7.17
CA ASP A 293 -5.64 5.74 -5.90
C ASP A 293 -4.69 6.93 -5.68
N ASP A 294 -4.45 7.71 -6.75
CA ASP A 294 -3.52 8.83 -6.87
C ASP A 294 -4.24 10.18 -6.77
N GLY A 295 -4.58 10.61 -5.55
CA GLY A 295 -5.29 11.87 -5.35
C GLY A 295 -5.40 12.28 -3.89
N LEU A 296 -6.32 13.19 -3.60
CA LEU A 296 -6.44 13.80 -2.28
C LEU A 296 -7.40 13.00 -1.37
N GLU A 297 -7.04 12.88 -0.10
CA GLU A 297 -7.89 12.30 0.94
C GLU A 297 -8.59 13.38 1.75
N TYR A 298 -9.79 13.08 2.23
CA TYR A 298 -10.51 13.97 3.14
C TYR A 298 -9.92 13.92 4.54
N ARG A 299 -9.69 15.10 5.13
CA ARG A 299 -9.25 15.33 6.50
C ARG A 299 -10.30 16.19 7.18
N ALA A 300 -11.03 15.61 8.14
CA ALA A 300 -12.13 16.28 8.82
C ALA A 300 -11.62 17.28 9.86
N GLY A 301 -12.25 18.45 9.98
CA GLY A 301 -11.88 19.45 10.97
C GLY A 301 -12.83 20.64 11.00
N MET A 302 -13.37 20.96 12.17
CA MET A 302 -14.37 22.02 12.34
C MET A 302 -13.81 23.28 13.04
N SER A 303 -13.87 24.43 12.37
CA SER A 303 -13.49 25.72 12.98
C SER A 303 -14.02 26.94 12.22
N ARG A 304 -14.33 28.04 12.90
CA ARG A 304 -14.63 29.32 12.23
C ARG A 304 -13.33 30.04 11.87
N VAL A 305 -13.19 30.46 10.61
CA VAL A 305 -11.96 31.10 10.09
C VAL A 305 -12.14 32.56 9.68
N ALA A 306 -13.36 32.99 9.33
CA ALA A 306 -13.66 34.38 9.03
C ALA A 306 -15.10 34.75 9.43
N ASP A 307 -15.30 35.98 9.92
CA ASP A 307 -16.63 36.51 10.26
C ASP A 307 -16.61 38.04 10.25
N SER A 308 -17.29 38.64 9.26
CA SER A 308 -17.32 40.10 9.07
C SER A 308 -17.99 40.85 10.22
N ARG A 309 -18.81 40.16 11.03
CA ARG A 309 -19.55 40.73 12.15
C ARG A 309 -18.66 40.92 13.39
N SER A 310 -17.56 40.17 13.48
CA SER A 310 -16.66 40.16 14.64
C SER A 310 -15.24 40.65 14.36
N GLY A 311 -14.83 40.76 13.09
CA GLY A 311 -13.47 41.10 12.68
C GLY A 311 -12.56 39.90 12.42
N LEU A 312 -13.05 38.67 12.66
CA LEU A 312 -12.30 37.43 12.46
C LEU A 312 -11.94 37.24 10.97
N GLY A 313 -10.75 36.71 10.70
CA GLY A 313 -10.20 36.61 9.35
C GLY A 313 -9.72 37.96 8.75
N GLY A 314 -9.74 39.05 9.54
CA GLY A 314 -9.37 40.40 9.10
C GLY A 314 -10.51 41.18 8.44
N TRP A 315 -11.74 40.69 8.50
CA TRP A 315 -12.91 41.29 7.86
C TRP A 315 -13.62 42.28 8.79
N ASN A 316 -13.34 43.57 8.62
CA ASN A 316 -13.95 44.62 9.44
C ASN A 316 -15.28 45.11 8.84
N GLY A 317 -16.41 44.60 9.36
CA GLY A 317 -17.77 45.00 8.96
C GLY A 317 -18.24 44.36 7.64
N PRO A 318 -19.52 44.58 7.26
CA PRO A 318 -20.14 43.90 6.11
C PRO A 318 -19.40 44.16 4.79
N PHE A 319 -19.56 43.24 3.84
CA PHE A 319 -19.09 43.40 2.48
C PHE A 319 -19.92 44.49 1.77
N ALA A 320 -19.29 45.28 0.92
CA ALA A 320 -19.98 46.14 -0.04
C ALA A 320 -20.31 45.36 -1.33
N ALA A 321 -21.20 45.90 -2.16
CA ALA A 321 -21.45 45.37 -3.50
C ALA A 321 -20.14 45.29 -4.33
N ASP A 322 -19.99 44.20 -5.06
CA ASP A 322 -18.82 43.79 -5.84
C ASP A 322 -17.49 43.74 -5.05
N GLN A 323 -17.53 43.79 -3.71
CA GLN A 323 -16.33 43.74 -2.90
C GLN A 323 -15.77 42.32 -2.81
N THR A 324 -14.51 42.14 -3.23
CA THR A 324 -13.73 40.94 -2.95
C THR A 324 -12.89 41.12 -1.67
N ARG A 325 -12.85 40.09 -0.80
CA ARG A 325 -11.92 40.02 0.35
C ARG A 325 -11.25 38.63 0.41
N PRO A 326 -9.92 38.55 0.60
CA PRO A 326 -9.26 37.30 0.88
C PRO A 326 -9.45 36.89 2.35
N PHE A 327 -9.28 35.60 2.63
CA PHE A 327 -9.04 35.05 3.95
C PHE A 327 -8.12 33.83 3.81
N ASP A 328 -7.58 33.36 4.94
CA ASP A 328 -6.67 32.21 5.00
C ASP A 328 -7.31 31.14 5.91
N PRO A 329 -7.77 30.00 5.35
CA PRO A 329 -8.40 28.93 6.14
C PRO A 329 -7.39 28.20 7.05
N GLY A 330 -6.09 28.32 6.77
CA GLY A 330 -4.99 27.75 7.56
C GLY A 330 -4.61 28.58 8.79
N LEU A 331 -5.36 29.65 9.12
CA LEU A 331 -5.17 30.41 10.37
C LEU A 331 -5.49 29.60 11.64
N THR A 332 -6.14 28.44 11.50
CA THR A 332 -6.49 27.55 12.62
C THR A 332 -5.76 26.22 12.49
N SER A 333 -5.37 25.61 13.62
CA SER A 333 -4.69 24.31 13.66
C SER A 333 -5.58 23.12 13.25
N VAL A 334 -6.73 23.40 12.66
CA VAL A 334 -7.78 22.44 12.26
C VAL A 334 -7.67 22.07 10.78
N MET A 335 -6.96 22.89 9.99
CA MET A 335 -6.58 22.56 8.62
C MET A 335 -5.09 22.15 8.59
N PRO A 336 -4.77 20.86 8.40
CA PRO A 336 -3.38 20.40 8.38
C PRO A 336 -2.57 21.00 7.21
N ASP A 337 -1.27 21.18 7.41
CA ASP A 337 -0.32 21.33 6.30
C ASP A 337 -0.49 20.15 5.32
N GLY A 338 -0.33 20.41 4.02
CA GLY A 338 -0.66 19.44 2.94
C GLY A 338 -2.12 19.50 2.45
N THR A 339 -3.01 20.25 3.11
CA THR A 339 -4.35 20.55 2.57
C THR A 339 -4.26 21.38 1.29
N ARG A 340 -4.94 20.94 0.24
CA ARG A 340 -4.92 21.54 -1.10
C ARG A 340 -6.27 22.14 -1.53
N VAL A 341 -7.36 21.58 -1.02
CA VAL A 341 -8.74 22.02 -1.30
C VAL A 341 -9.48 22.13 0.03
N ALA A 342 -10.09 23.28 0.32
CA ALA A 342 -10.85 23.50 1.53
C ALA A 342 -12.31 23.05 1.37
N VAL A 343 -12.91 22.52 2.44
CA VAL A 343 -14.35 22.26 2.56
C VAL A 343 -14.92 23.24 3.57
N LEU A 344 -15.77 24.15 3.11
CA LEU A 344 -16.22 25.34 3.85
C LEU A 344 -17.74 25.36 3.98
N GLY A 345 -18.26 25.81 5.12
CA GLY A 345 -19.60 26.40 5.22
C GLY A 345 -19.50 27.90 5.01
N VAL A 346 -20.27 28.44 4.07
CA VAL A 346 -20.27 29.88 3.78
C VAL A 346 -21.67 30.41 3.99
N VAL A 347 -21.81 31.34 4.93
CA VAL A 347 -23.09 31.93 5.33
C VAL A 347 -23.15 33.38 4.87
N ALA A 348 -24.18 33.74 4.11
CA ALA A 348 -24.63 35.13 3.93
C ALA A 348 -25.65 35.44 5.03
N THR A 349 -25.46 36.53 5.78
CA THR A 349 -26.30 36.90 6.93
C THR A 349 -26.54 38.41 6.97
N ARG A 350 -27.66 38.83 7.57
CA ARG A 350 -28.13 40.24 7.56
C ARG A 350 -28.28 40.80 6.14
N THR A 351 -28.86 39.99 5.26
CA THR A 351 -29.10 40.33 3.85
C THR A 351 -30.19 41.40 3.74
N GLU A 352 -29.86 42.57 3.17
CA GLU A 352 -30.84 43.64 2.93
C GLU A 352 -31.38 43.62 1.47
N GLU A 353 -30.59 43.07 0.55
CA GLU A 353 -30.92 42.95 -0.88
C GLU A 353 -30.72 41.50 -1.36
N ALA A 354 -31.34 41.14 -2.49
CA ALA A 354 -31.07 39.86 -3.14
C ALA A 354 -29.69 39.89 -3.83
N GLY A 355 -28.95 38.78 -3.75
CA GLY A 355 -27.60 38.72 -4.28
C GLY A 355 -26.97 37.33 -4.19
N PHE A 356 -25.67 37.27 -4.44
CA PHE A 356 -24.90 36.04 -4.33
C PHE A 356 -23.48 36.28 -3.82
N LEU A 357 -22.91 35.24 -3.20
CA LEU A 357 -21.49 35.13 -2.90
C LEU A 357 -20.80 34.28 -3.96
N GLN A 358 -19.63 34.70 -4.41
CA GLN A 358 -18.67 33.85 -5.13
C GLN A 358 -17.52 33.50 -4.18
N VAL A 359 -17.16 32.23 -4.10
CA VAL A 359 -16.02 31.75 -3.33
C VAL A 359 -15.09 30.97 -4.27
N ARG A 360 -13.88 31.49 -4.45
CA ARG A 360 -12.92 31.01 -5.47
C ARG A 360 -11.48 31.22 -5.01
N PRO A 361 -10.49 30.53 -5.61
CA PRO A 361 -9.10 30.95 -5.51
C PRO A 361 -8.99 32.42 -5.94
N CYS A 362 -8.23 33.23 -5.21
CA CYS A 362 -8.08 34.66 -5.47
C CYS A 362 -7.57 34.96 -6.89
N GLY A 363 -6.72 34.08 -7.45
CA GLY A 363 -6.25 34.16 -8.83
C GLY A 363 -7.23 33.66 -9.91
N SER A 364 -8.34 33.01 -9.55
CA SER A 364 -9.28 32.40 -10.51
C SER A 364 -10.23 33.41 -11.15
N THR A 365 -10.52 33.23 -12.44
CA THR A 365 -11.55 33.99 -13.17
C THR A 365 -12.88 33.24 -13.31
N ALA A 366 -13.11 32.18 -12.53
CA ALA A 366 -14.35 31.42 -12.56
C ALA A 366 -15.55 32.27 -12.08
N ASP A 367 -16.59 32.33 -12.91
CA ASP A 367 -17.82 33.10 -12.67
C ASP A 367 -18.97 32.14 -12.29
N VAL A 368 -18.93 31.66 -11.04
CA VAL A 368 -19.92 30.73 -10.47
C VAL A 368 -20.40 31.27 -9.12
N SER A 369 -21.71 31.22 -8.86
CA SER A 369 -22.25 31.59 -7.54
C SER A 369 -22.21 30.40 -6.58
N SER A 370 -21.71 30.65 -5.38
CA SER A 370 -21.55 29.65 -4.32
C SER A 370 -22.70 29.69 -3.31
N VAL A 371 -23.21 30.88 -2.99
CA VAL A 371 -24.38 31.09 -2.12
C VAL A 371 -25.30 32.08 -2.80
N ASN A 372 -26.58 31.74 -3.02
CA ASN A 372 -27.58 32.64 -3.61
C ASN A 372 -28.57 33.02 -2.50
N TYR A 373 -28.79 34.32 -2.25
CA TYR A 373 -29.54 34.81 -1.10
C TYR A 373 -30.56 35.90 -1.43
N VAL A 374 -31.54 36.04 -0.54
CA VAL A 374 -32.65 37.01 -0.59
C VAL A 374 -32.69 37.82 0.71
N PRO A 375 -33.38 38.98 0.76
CA PRO A 375 -33.43 39.81 1.96
C PRO A 375 -34.03 39.09 3.17
N GLY A 376 -33.49 39.35 4.36
CA GLY A 376 -34.07 38.93 5.64
C GLY A 376 -33.88 37.45 6.03
N VAL A 377 -33.11 36.68 5.27
CA VAL A 377 -32.87 35.24 5.52
C VAL A 377 -31.37 34.94 5.49
N ASP A 378 -30.87 34.33 6.57
CA ASP A 378 -29.49 33.84 6.63
C ASP A 378 -29.38 32.55 5.81
N ILE A 379 -28.58 32.54 4.74
CA ILE A 379 -28.42 31.37 3.85
C ILE A 379 -27.01 30.82 3.92
N THR A 380 -26.90 29.49 4.09
CA THR A 380 -25.65 28.72 4.10
C THR A 380 -25.60 27.75 2.94
N ASN A 381 -24.43 27.53 2.35
CA ASN A 381 -24.13 26.40 1.46
C ASN A 381 -22.76 25.82 1.84
N LEU A 382 -22.58 24.52 1.67
CA LEU A 382 -21.24 23.94 1.66
C LEU A 382 -20.54 24.34 0.34
N VAL A 383 -19.27 24.72 0.43
CA VAL A 383 -18.43 25.10 -0.70
C VAL A 383 -17.14 24.31 -0.63
N VAL A 384 -16.77 23.67 -1.75
CA VAL A 384 -15.47 23.01 -1.88
C VAL A 384 -14.65 23.77 -2.91
N VAL A 385 -13.46 24.23 -2.51
CA VAL A 385 -12.70 25.24 -3.27
C VAL A 385 -11.19 25.03 -3.11
N PRO A 386 -10.40 25.10 -4.21
CA PRO A 386 -8.94 25.04 -4.10
C PRO A 386 -8.36 26.21 -3.30
N ILE A 387 -7.25 25.98 -2.63
CA ILE A 387 -6.49 27.01 -1.93
C ILE A 387 -5.37 27.52 -2.87
N ASP A 388 -5.17 28.84 -2.96
CA ASP A 388 -4.08 29.41 -3.75
C ASP A 388 -2.69 29.11 -3.16
N ASP A 389 -1.63 29.28 -3.94
CA ASP A 389 -0.25 28.96 -3.53
C ASP A 389 0.20 29.75 -2.27
N ASP A 390 -0.37 30.93 -2.03
CA ASP A 390 -0.10 31.77 -0.85
C ASP A 390 -0.94 31.39 0.39
N GLY A 391 -1.79 30.37 0.27
CA GLY A 391 -2.68 29.89 1.31
C GLY A 391 -4.05 30.56 1.36
N THR A 392 -4.37 31.48 0.45
CA THR A 392 -5.62 32.26 0.54
C THR A 392 -6.77 31.72 -0.32
N ILE A 393 -7.98 32.13 0.05
CA ILE A 393 -9.23 31.97 -0.73
C ILE A 393 -9.93 33.34 -0.74
N CYS A 394 -10.60 33.69 -1.83
CA CYS A 394 -11.33 34.96 -1.94
C CYS A 394 -12.84 34.76 -1.93
N VAL A 395 -13.54 35.61 -1.18
CA VAL A 395 -15.00 35.79 -1.25
C VAL A 395 -15.32 37.10 -1.94
N THR A 396 -16.24 37.08 -2.90
CA THR A 396 -16.84 38.27 -3.53
C THR A 396 -18.33 38.31 -3.22
N SER A 397 -18.87 39.46 -2.84
CA SER A 397 -20.32 39.64 -2.63
C SER A 397 -20.91 40.54 -3.72
N SER A 398 -22.02 40.14 -4.33
CA SER A 398 -22.70 40.97 -5.36
C SER A 398 -23.51 42.13 -4.79
N ALA A 399 -23.90 42.04 -3.52
CA ALA A 399 -24.69 43.05 -2.81
C ALA A 399 -24.20 43.20 -1.34
N PRO A 400 -24.57 44.26 -0.62
CA PRO A 400 -24.17 44.43 0.77
C PRO A 400 -24.70 43.31 1.67
N THR A 401 -23.82 42.67 2.45
CA THR A 401 -24.16 41.57 3.37
C THR A 401 -23.03 41.31 4.37
N ASP A 402 -23.34 40.67 5.51
CA ASP A 402 -22.33 40.07 6.37
C ASP A 402 -22.04 38.62 5.90
N VAL A 403 -20.79 38.17 6.04
CA VAL A 403 -20.34 36.84 5.63
C VAL A 403 -19.60 36.14 6.77
N VAL A 404 -19.93 34.87 6.97
CA VAL A 404 -19.27 33.96 7.91
C VAL A 404 -18.69 32.78 7.12
N VAL A 405 -17.48 32.36 7.44
CA VAL A 405 -16.84 31.16 6.87
C VAL A 405 -16.36 30.23 7.97
N ASP A 406 -16.92 29.04 7.96
CA ASP A 406 -16.56 27.91 8.80
C ASP A 406 -15.83 26.85 7.93
N VAL A 407 -14.77 26.25 8.42
CA VAL A 407 -14.11 25.07 7.83
C VAL A 407 -14.77 23.82 8.40
N PHE A 408 -15.07 22.84 7.54
CA PHE A 408 -15.50 21.48 7.91
C PHE A 408 -14.43 20.41 7.64
N GLY A 409 -13.41 20.76 6.86
CA GLY A 409 -12.23 19.94 6.62
C GLY A 409 -11.51 20.40 5.36
N GLY A 410 -10.74 19.49 4.78
CA GLY A 410 -10.12 19.71 3.47
C GLY A 410 -9.71 18.41 2.81
N PHE A 411 -9.41 18.49 1.52
CA PHE A 411 -8.75 17.42 0.78
C PHE A 411 -7.25 17.72 0.68
N GLY A 412 -6.42 16.78 1.11
CA GLY A 412 -4.95 16.89 1.13
C GLY A 412 -4.28 15.54 0.87
N ALA A 413 -2.99 15.57 0.56
CA ALA A 413 -2.16 14.37 0.47
C ALA A 413 -1.25 14.27 1.71
N ASP A 414 -0.68 13.10 1.95
CA ASP A 414 0.49 13.00 2.82
C ASP A 414 1.72 13.48 2.03
N GLY A 415 2.51 14.38 2.62
CA GLY A 415 3.62 15.05 1.95
C GLY A 415 3.27 16.43 1.36
N LEU A 416 4.26 17.32 1.37
CA LEU A 416 4.12 18.75 1.09
C LEU A 416 4.46 19.14 -0.36
N MET A 417 4.93 18.21 -1.19
CA MET A 417 5.11 18.46 -2.63
C MET A 417 3.80 18.23 -3.39
N ARG A 418 3.32 19.23 -4.15
CA ARG A 418 2.13 19.12 -5.02
C ARG A 418 2.45 18.50 -6.38
N SER A 419 3.65 18.74 -6.91
CA SER A 419 4.12 18.14 -8.16
C SER A 419 5.65 18.23 -8.27
N LEU A 420 6.29 17.16 -8.73
CA LEU A 420 7.70 17.15 -9.10
C LEU A 420 7.86 16.61 -10.53
N ALA A 421 8.56 17.35 -11.38
CA ALA A 421 9.03 16.91 -12.68
C ALA A 421 10.53 17.16 -12.79
N VAL A 422 11.29 16.10 -13.02
CA VAL A 422 12.74 16.13 -13.26
C VAL A 422 13.01 15.44 -14.58
N GLY A 423 13.78 16.09 -15.46
CA GLY A 423 14.12 15.56 -16.78
C GLY A 423 15.46 16.11 -17.28
N PRO A 424 15.99 15.65 -18.43
CA PRO A 424 15.33 14.78 -19.41
C PRO A 424 15.48 13.29 -19.10
N HIS A 425 16.19 12.94 -18.02
CA HIS A 425 16.40 11.55 -17.60
C HIS A 425 15.11 10.95 -17.03
N GLU A 426 14.91 9.66 -17.26
CA GLU A 426 13.79 8.89 -16.74
C GLU A 426 13.86 8.81 -15.21
N VAL A 427 12.77 9.16 -14.54
CA VAL A 427 12.63 9.16 -13.08
C VAL A 427 11.76 7.97 -12.65
N PHE A 428 12.09 7.37 -11.51
CA PHE A 428 11.33 6.29 -10.89
C PHE A 428 11.25 6.49 -9.36
N PRO A 429 10.10 6.17 -8.71
CA PRO A 429 8.79 5.86 -9.31
C PRO A 429 8.13 7.09 -9.94
N ASP A 430 6.93 6.91 -10.47
CA ASP A 430 6.05 8.04 -10.80
C ASP A 430 5.81 8.90 -9.54
N PHE A 431 5.74 10.22 -9.72
CA PHE A 431 5.64 11.15 -8.60
C PHE A 431 4.35 10.95 -7.79
N ARG A 432 4.50 10.79 -6.47
CA ARG A 432 3.43 10.92 -5.49
C ARG A 432 3.88 11.77 -4.30
N PRO A 433 3.02 12.64 -3.72
CA PRO A 433 3.40 13.50 -2.59
C PRO A 433 4.03 12.75 -1.41
N GLU A 434 3.57 11.53 -1.12
CA GLU A 434 3.99 10.70 0.01
C GLU A 434 5.32 9.96 -0.20
N ILE A 435 5.85 9.95 -1.43
CA ILE A 435 7.13 9.31 -1.76
C ILE A 435 8.23 10.38 -1.71
N HIS A 436 9.20 10.19 -0.81
CA HIS A 436 10.30 11.14 -0.54
C HIS A 436 11.62 10.79 -1.24
N ASP A 437 11.77 9.57 -1.72
CA ASP A 437 12.97 9.10 -2.43
C ASP A 437 12.61 8.72 -3.87
N TYR A 438 13.44 9.18 -4.80
CA TYR A 438 13.34 8.91 -6.23
C TYR A 438 14.74 8.68 -6.79
N VAL A 439 14.77 8.07 -7.97
CA VAL A 439 15.98 7.91 -8.76
C VAL A 439 15.77 8.43 -10.17
N ALA A 440 16.83 8.92 -10.79
CA ALA A 440 16.91 9.21 -12.20
C ALA A 440 18.02 8.36 -12.84
N TYR A 441 17.73 7.72 -13.97
CA TYR A 441 18.70 6.88 -14.68
C TYR A 441 19.66 7.74 -15.50
N CYS A 442 20.87 7.95 -14.98
CA CYS A 442 21.87 8.81 -15.61
C CYS A 442 22.70 8.07 -16.66
N PRO A 443 22.94 8.65 -17.85
CA PRO A 443 23.73 8.02 -18.91
C PRO A 443 25.25 8.17 -18.75
N ASN A 444 25.73 9.10 -17.92
CA ASN A 444 27.16 9.38 -17.73
C ASN A 444 27.57 9.31 -16.25
N ASP A 445 28.85 9.06 -15.98
CA ASP A 445 29.41 9.14 -14.62
C ASP A 445 29.50 10.58 -14.10
N THR A 446 29.62 11.57 -14.99
CA THR A 446 29.67 13.02 -14.65
C THR A 446 28.74 13.84 -15.55
N ASP A 447 28.51 15.09 -15.15
CA ASP A 447 27.90 16.13 -16.00
C ASP A 447 26.45 15.85 -16.48
N ASN A 448 25.69 15.02 -15.76
CA ASN A 448 24.27 14.80 -16.04
C ASN A 448 23.47 16.06 -15.69
N SER A 449 22.78 16.63 -16.67
CA SER A 449 22.09 17.91 -16.55
C SER A 449 20.58 17.73 -16.43
N PHE A 450 19.99 18.41 -15.47
CA PHE A 450 18.60 18.28 -15.09
C PHE A 450 17.87 19.62 -15.18
N SER A 451 16.68 19.59 -15.77
CA SER A 451 15.65 20.60 -15.58
C SER A 451 14.68 20.11 -14.52
N ILE A 452 14.40 20.96 -13.53
CA ILE A 452 13.60 20.65 -12.35
C ILE A 452 12.46 21.65 -12.29
N THR A 453 11.23 21.16 -12.38
CA THR A 453 10.02 21.92 -12.07
C THR A 453 9.36 21.28 -10.86
N ALA A 454 9.19 22.04 -9.79
CA ALA A 454 8.57 21.59 -8.55
C ALA A 454 7.55 22.62 -8.06
N ARG A 455 6.45 22.16 -7.47
CA ARG A 455 5.44 23.01 -6.83
C ARG A 455 5.08 22.38 -5.49
N GLY A 456 5.12 23.16 -4.43
CA GLY A 456 4.68 22.73 -3.11
C GLY A 456 3.17 22.83 -2.96
N MET A 457 2.66 22.29 -1.86
CA MET A 457 1.28 22.51 -1.41
C MET A 457 1.07 24.00 -1.02
N PRO A 458 -0.18 24.49 -0.93
CA PRO A 458 -0.48 25.82 -0.40
C PRO A 458 0.27 26.11 0.90
N ASN A 459 0.64 27.38 1.13
CA ASN A 459 1.42 27.81 2.31
C ASN A 459 2.86 27.25 2.42
N THR A 460 3.38 26.54 1.42
CA THR A 460 4.76 26.04 1.42
C THR A 460 5.70 26.84 0.51
N ARG A 461 7.02 26.68 0.71
CA ARG A 461 8.06 27.11 -0.22
C ARG A 461 8.94 25.92 -0.58
N VAL A 462 9.18 25.71 -1.86
CA VAL A 462 10.15 24.73 -2.37
C VAL A 462 11.46 25.43 -2.66
N GLU A 463 12.57 24.86 -2.20
CA GLU A 463 13.93 25.30 -2.53
C GLU A 463 14.81 24.12 -2.93
N LEU A 464 15.77 24.37 -3.84
CA LEU A 464 16.86 23.44 -4.09
C LEU A 464 17.91 23.59 -2.98
N VAL A 465 18.22 22.49 -2.27
CA VAL A 465 19.21 22.52 -1.19
C VAL A 465 20.56 23.00 -1.74
N GLY A 466 21.08 24.06 -1.12
CA GLY A 466 22.29 24.78 -1.56
C GLY A 466 22.05 26.07 -2.35
N ALA A 467 20.89 26.25 -2.99
CA ALA A 467 20.60 27.43 -3.82
C ALA A 467 20.10 28.67 -3.04
N ARG A 468 19.51 28.48 -1.85
CA ARG A 468 19.03 29.52 -0.91
C ARG A 468 17.94 30.49 -1.43
N SER A 469 17.34 30.22 -2.58
CA SER A 469 16.09 30.86 -3.01
C SER A 469 14.95 29.85 -3.03
N GLY A 470 13.83 30.20 -2.39
CA GLY A 470 12.64 29.35 -2.28
C GLY A 470 11.37 30.08 -2.66
N SER A 471 10.46 29.36 -3.32
CA SER A 471 9.18 29.88 -3.84
C SER A 471 8.14 28.76 -3.87
N PRO A 472 6.82 29.06 -3.89
CA PRO A 472 5.78 28.01 -3.98
C PRO A 472 5.90 27.16 -5.26
N ARG A 473 6.46 27.75 -6.32
CA ARG A 473 6.87 27.08 -7.58
C ARG A 473 8.35 27.32 -7.82
N LEU A 474 9.12 26.25 -7.97
CA LEU A 474 10.53 26.25 -8.32
C LEU A 474 10.67 25.79 -9.77
N ASN A 475 11.41 26.56 -10.58
CA ASN A 475 11.89 26.15 -11.89
C ASN A 475 13.38 26.47 -11.93
N THR A 476 14.23 25.43 -12.03
CA THR A 476 15.68 25.56 -11.94
C THR A 476 16.38 24.43 -12.69
N ASN A 477 17.66 24.61 -12.98
CA ASN A 477 18.52 23.54 -13.50
C ASN A 477 19.52 23.09 -12.44
N ALA A 478 19.98 21.85 -12.53
CA ALA A 478 21.07 21.30 -11.73
C ALA A 478 21.95 20.38 -12.58
N THR A 479 23.22 20.23 -12.20
CA THR A 479 24.12 19.20 -12.75
C THR A 479 24.53 18.26 -11.62
N ARG A 480 24.61 16.97 -11.89
CA ARG A 480 25.07 15.94 -10.93
C ARG A 480 25.98 14.92 -11.59
N ALA A 481 26.98 14.45 -10.84
CA ALA A 481 27.64 13.20 -11.14
C ALA A 481 26.73 12.01 -10.81
N ALA A 482 27.09 10.82 -11.27
CA ALA A 482 26.50 9.58 -10.76
C ALA A 482 26.66 9.49 -9.24
N ASP A 483 25.77 8.73 -8.60
CA ASP A 483 25.63 8.55 -7.16
C ASP A 483 25.18 9.80 -6.35
N GLU A 484 25.37 11.01 -6.88
CA GLU A 484 24.89 12.26 -6.26
C GLU A 484 23.36 12.42 -6.33
N ALA A 485 22.81 13.21 -5.40
CA ALA A 485 21.37 13.50 -5.33
C ALA A 485 21.04 14.98 -5.55
N ILE A 486 19.87 15.21 -6.16
CA ILE A 486 19.15 16.48 -6.14
C ILE A 486 18.22 16.43 -4.93
N THR A 487 18.48 17.26 -3.92
CA THR A 487 17.61 17.37 -2.74
C THR A 487 16.78 18.63 -2.85
N LEU A 488 15.46 18.49 -2.89
CA LEU A 488 14.50 19.57 -2.81
C LEU A 488 13.93 19.61 -1.40
N ARG A 489 13.94 20.79 -0.76
CA ARG A 489 13.36 20.98 0.56
C ARG A 489 12.06 21.76 0.44
N VAL A 490 10.99 21.22 1.02
CA VAL A 490 9.68 21.86 1.09
C VAL A 490 9.47 22.36 2.51
N ILE A 491 9.38 23.68 2.66
CA ILE A 491 9.25 24.36 3.94
C ILE A 491 7.80 24.83 4.09
N PRO A 492 6.99 24.21 4.96
CA PRO A 492 5.65 24.68 5.29
C PRO A 492 5.69 25.97 6.12
N ARG A 493 4.51 26.55 6.38
CA ARG A 493 4.37 27.69 7.30
C ARG A 493 4.57 27.26 8.76
N THR A 494 4.12 26.06 9.10
CA THR A 494 4.17 25.43 10.42
C THR A 494 4.72 24.01 10.35
N GLY A 495 5.30 23.50 11.44
CA GLY A 495 5.85 22.14 11.45
C GLY A 495 7.24 21.99 10.82
N PRO A 496 7.73 20.74 10.65
CA PRO A 496 9.03 20.45 10.07
C PRO A 496 9.04 20.64 8.54
N ALA A 497 10.20 20.94 7.98
CA ALA A 497 10.40 20.88 6.54
C ALA A 497 10.61 19.43 6.08
N GLU A 498 10.10 19.11 4.90
CA GLU A 498 10.28 17.82 4.25
C GLU A 498 11.35 17.90 3.17
N GLU A 499 12.00 16.77 2.87
CA GLU A 499 12.97 16.67 1.78
C GLU A 499 12.56 15.59 0.79
N TYR A 500 12.75 15.90 -0.48
CA TYR A 500 12.51 15.03 -1.63
C TYR A 500 13.83 14.83 -2.36
N TRP A 501 14.27 13.58 -2.47
CA TRP A 501 15.58 13.19 -2.95
C TRP A 501 15.45 12.55 -4.34
N VAL A 502 16.15 13.06 -5.34
CA VAL A 502 16.25 12.44 -6.67
C VAL A 502 17.70 12.08 -6.95
N ARG A 503 18.06 10.80 -6.83
CA ARG A 503 19.44 10.33 -7.00
C ARG A 503 19.76 9.97 -8.44
N CYS A 504 20.88 10.45 -8.94
CA CYS A 504 21.45 10.08 -10.23
C CYS A 504 22.07 8.68 -10.13
N LEU A 505 21.36 7.65 -10.59
CA LEU A 505 21.89 6.27 -10.57
C LEU A 505 22.99 6.11 -11.62
N PRO A 506 24.07 5.36 -11.33
CA PRO A 506 25.17 5.18 -12.27
C PRO A 506 24.72 4.43 -13.54
N PRO A 507 25.38 4.64 -14.70
CA PRO A 507 24.92 4.12 -15.99
C PRO A 507 24.87 2.60 -16.09
N ASP A 508 25.58 1.89 -15.20
CA ASP A 508 25.60 0.43 -15.10
C ASP A 508 24.76 -0.15 -13.92
N PHE A 509 23.94 0.68 -13.26
CA PHE A 509 22.93 0.21 -12.30
C PHE A 509 21.78 -0.55 -13.00
N PRO A 510 21.26 -1.66 -12.44
CA PRO A 510 20.13 -2.38 -13.02
C PRO A 510 18.84 -1.55 -12.98
N ARG A 511 18.03 -1.62 -14.03
CA ARG A 511 16.71 -0.96 -14.05
C ARG A 511 15.74 -1.66 -13.11
N VAL A 512 15.19 -0.93 -12.15
CA VAL A 512 14.15 -1.41 -11.24
C VAL A 512 12.78 -1.19 -11.86
N SER A 513 11.93 -2.21 -11.81
CA SER A 513 10.50 -2.11 -12.13
C SER A 513 9.69 -2.83 -11.06
N VAL A 514 8.61 -2.19 -10.62
CA VAL A 514 7.75 -2.64 -9.50
C VAL A 514 6.36 -3.01 -10.01
N SER A 515 5.80 -4.06 -9.43
CA SER A 515 4.36 -4.35 -9.43
C SER A 515 3.88 -4.30 -7.98
N ARG A 516 2.81 -3.55 -7.70
CA ARG A 516 2.27 -3.37 -6.34
C ARG A 516 0.74 -3.55 -6.34
N PRO A 517 0.23 -4.79 -6.45
CA PRO A 517 -1.20 -5.09 -6.38
C PRO A 517 -1.81 -4.99 -4.97
N GLY A 518 -1.00 -4.83 -3.92
CA GLY A 518 -1.44 -4.58 -2.56
C GLY A 518 -0.40 -3.79 -1.75
N ASP A 519 -0.61 -3.65 -0.45
CA ASP A 519 0.30 -2.88 0.41
C ASP A 519 1.21 -3.80 1.24
N PRO A 520 2.53 -3.86 0.94
CA PRO A 520 3.47 -4.59 1.78
C PRO A 520 3.66 -3.90 3.13
N GLU A 521 4.06 -4.65 4.16
CA GLU A 521 4.44 -4.06 5.45
C GLU A 521 5.60 -3.05 5.24
N PRO A 522 5.66 -1.90 5.92
CA PRO A 522 6.77 -0.96 5.74
C PRO A 522 8.11 -1.56 6.16
N GLY A 523 9.12 -1.44 5.29
CA GLY A 523 10.47 -1.97 5.54
C GLY A 523 11.42 -1.82 4.36
N TYR A 524 12.65 -2.31 4.56
CA TYR A 524 13.75 -2.26 3.61
C TYR A 524 14.10 -3.65 3.08
N TYR A 525 14.27 -3.78 1.75
CA TYR A 525 14.61 -5.03 1.10
C TYR A 525 16.09 -5.08 0.74
N LEU A 526 16.84 -5.94 1.44
CA LEU A 526 18.24 -6.22 1.21
C LEU A 526 18.36 -7.31 0.15
N LEU A 527 19.06 -7.03 -0.96
CA LEU A 527 19.31 -7.99 -2.03
C LEU A 527 20.58 -7.65 -2.82
N ASN A 528 20.94 -8.52 -3.76
CA ASN A 528 21.95 -8.25 -4.77
C ASN A 528 21.42 -8.49 -6.19
N ASN A 529 22.06 -7.89 -7.20
CA ASN A 529 21.96 -8.38 -8.58
C ASN A 529 23.17 -9.28 -8.91
N GLY A 530 22.91 -10.36 -9.65
CA GLY A 530 23.93 -11.21 -10.27
C GLY A 530 23.84 -11.10 -11.79
N SER A 531 24.96 -10.78 -12.45
CA SER A 531 24.97 -10.49 -13.89
C SER A 531 26.19 -10.98 -14.67
N GLY A 532 27.31 -11.21 -13.98
CA GLY A 532 28.61 -11.54 -14.58
C GLY A 532 29.37 -10.36 -15.21
N VAL A 533 28.91 -9.10 -15.07
CA VAL A 533 29.63 -7.91 -15.60
C VAL A 533 29.72 -6.78 -14.57
N ARG A 534 28.61 -6.49 -13.87
CA ARG A 534 28.47 -5.46 -12.82
C ARG A 534 27.44 -5.90 -11.81
N ASN A 535 27.81 -5.89 -10.54
CA ASN A 535 26.98 -6.39 -9.45
C ASN A 535 27.02 -5.37 -8.29
N TYR A 536 25.91 -5.28 -7.57
CA TYR A 536 25.67 -4.35 -6.47
C TYR A 536 25.01 -5.12 -5.32
N GLY A 537 25.38 -4.76 -4.09
CA GLY A 537 24.48 -4.91 -2.95
C GLY A 537 23.52 -3.72 -2.94
N ILE A 538 22.24 -3.96 -2.68
CA ILE A 538 21.16 -2.99 -2.86
C ILE A 538 20.23 -3.08 -1.64
N ILE A 539 19.78 -1.92 -1.16
CA ILE A 539 18.70 -1.77 -0.18
C ILE A 539 17.60 -0.94 -0.85
N LEU A 540 16.43 -1.56 -1.03
CA LEU A 540 15.24 -0.88 -1.57
C LEU A 540 14.28 -0.48 -0.44
N ASP A 541 13.56 0.63 -0.59
CA ASP A 541 12.42 0.95 0.25
C ASP A 541 11.15 0.18 -0.17
N SER A 542 10.01 0.47 0.48
CA SER A 542 8.70 -0.12 0.17
C SER A 542 8.03 0.40 -1.12
N ASN A 543 8.70 1.30 -1.85
CA ASN A 543 8.33 1.74 -3.20
C ASN A 543 9.27 1.14 -4.27
N GLY A 544 10.28 0.37 -3.86
CA GLY A 544 11.31 -0.21 -4.74
C GLY A 544 12.44 0.76 -5.10
N VAL A 545 12.54 1.90 -4.43
CA VAL A 545 13.59 2.91 -4.64
C VAL A 545 14.88 2.45 -3.96
N PRO A 546 16.03 2.39 -4.65
CA PRO A 546 17.30 2.06 -4.03
C PRO A 546 17.82 3.23 -3.18
N VAL A 547 17.40 3.25 -1.91
CA VAL A 547 17.84 4.24 -0.89
C VAL A 547 19.30 4.06 -0.51
N TRP A 548 19.85 2.85 -0.65
CA TRP A 548 21.28 2.57 -0.55
C TRP A 548 21.69 1.48 -1.56
N TYR A 549 22.91 1.58 -2.05
CA TYR A 549 23.55 0.55 -2.84
C TYR A 549 25.07 0.74 -2.80
N ARG A 550 25.81 -0.34 -3.07
CA ARG A 550 27.26 -0.31 -3.18
C ARG A 550 27.72 -1.32 -4.22
N LYS A 551 28.66 -0.88 -5.06
CA LYS A 551 29.22 -1.66 -6.18
C LYS A 551 30.17 -2.73 -5.64
N ALA A 552 30.11 -3.94 -6.19
CA ALA A 552 31.07 -4.99 -5.89
C ALA A 552 32.46 -4.63 -6.45
N ALA A 553 33.52 -5.25 -5.93
CA ALA A 553 34.87 -5.01 -6.42
C ALA A 553 34.99 -5.38 -7.92
N PRO A 554 35.89 -4.72 -8.68
CA PRO A 554 36.18 -5.13 -10.05
C PRO A 554 36.77 -6.56 -10.10
N ALA A 555 36.65 -7.22 -11.25
CA ALA A 555 37.31 -8.50 -11.48
C ALA A 555 38.84 -8.35 -11.32
N ALA A 556 39.46 -9.30 -10.61
CA ALA A 556 40.88 -9.27 -10.28
C ALA A 556 41.83 -9.24 -11.50
N ALA A 557 41.36 -9.72 -12.66
CA ALA A 557 42.07 -9.67 -13.94
C ALA A 557 41.08 -9.66 -15.13
N PRO A 558 41.49 -9.20 -16.32
CA PRO A 558 40.67 -9.32 -17.53
C PRO A 558 40.29 -10.77 -17.83
N GLY A 559 38.98 -11.03 -17.96
CA GLY A 559 38.44 -12.38 -18.18
C GLY A 559 38.26 -13.24 -16.92
N ALA A 560 38.63 -12.74 -15.74
CA ALA A 560 38.27 -13.38 -14.47
C ALA A 560 36.76 -13.20 -14.17
N HIS A 561 36.23 -14.01 -13.24
CA HIS A 561 34.87 -13.85 -12.74
C HIS A 561 34.70 -12.48 -12.07
N VAL A 562 33.58 -11.79 -12.34
CA VAL A 562 33.25 -10.52 -11.70
C VAL A 562 32.62 -10.81 -10.33
N PRO A 563 33.17 -10.27 -9.23
CA PRO A 563 32.64 -10.46 -7.89
C PRO A 563 31.13 -10.18 -7.78
N GLU A 564 30.39 -11.09 -7.17
CA GLU A 564 28.98 -10.93 -6.81
C GLU A 564 28.87 -10.78 -5.28
N PRO A 565 28.24 -9.72 -4.75
CA PRO A 565 28.08 -9.51 -3.32
C PRO A 565 26.87 -10.32 -2.85
N ARG A 566 27.07 -11.62 -2.63
CA ARG A 566 25.99 -12.56 -2.29
C ARG A 566 25.65 -12.48 -0.81
N GLY A 567 24.36 -12.66 -0.51
CA GLY A 567 23.87 -12.74 0.87
C GLY A 567 24.00 -11.45 1.66
N LEU A 568 23.78 -10.28 1.03
CA LEU A 568 23.68 -9.02 1.74
C LEU A 568 22.63 -9.13 2.86
N GLN A 569 23.08 -8.96 4.10
CA GLN A 569 22.25 -8.98 5.29
C GLN A 569 22.74 -7.95 6.31
N ARG A 570 21.86 -7.57 7.22
CA ARG A 570 22.18 -6.77 8.40
C ARG A 570 22.56 -7.70 9.55
N LEU A 571 23.61 -7.36 10.28
CA LEU A 571 24.04 -8.06 11.47
C LEU A 571 23.38 -7.48 12.73
N SER A 572 23.45 -8.21 13.84
CA SER A 572 22.82 -7.86 15.12
C SER A 572 23.31 -6.51 15.67
N ASP A 573 24.59 -6.19 15.44
CA ASP A 573 25.24 -4.93 15.80
C ASP A 573 24.99 -3.76 14.84
N GLY A 574 24.19 -3.95 13.78
CA GLY A 574 23.86 -2.93 12.78
C GLY A 574 24.84 -2.81 11.61
N THR A 575 25.95 -3.56 11.60
CA THR A 575 26.82 -3.64 10.42
C THR A 575 26.16 -4.44 9.30
N LEU A 576 26.55 -4.19 8.06
CA LEU A 576 26.18 -4.97 6.89
C LEU A 576 27.24 -6.03 6.62
N ALA A 577 26.82 -7.18 6.12
CA ALA A 577 27.72 -8.22 5.65
C ALA A 577 27.24 -8.85 4.33
N TRP A 578 28.21 -9.25 3.51
CA TRP A 578 28.02 -10.07 2.31
C TRP A 578 29.29 -10.90 2.08
N ILE A 579 29.30 -11.72 1.03
CA ILE A 579 30.54 -12.32 0.52
C ILE A 579 30.70 -12.04 -0.97
N GLN A 580 31.91 -11.64 -1.37
CA GLN A 580 32.26 -11.38 -2.76
C GLN A 580 32.75 -12.66 -3.43
N THR A 581 31.89 -13.33 -4.21
CA THR A 581 32.29 -14.61 -4.83
C THR A 581 33.35 -14.41 -5.91
N GLN A 582 34.51 -15.03 -5.73
CA GLN A 582 35.56 -15.11 -6.75
C GLN A 582 35.76 -16.57 -7.20
N GLY A 583 36.24 -16.74 -8.45
CA GLY A 583 36.79 -18.01 -8.91
C GLY A 583 35.81 -19.10 -9.34
N PHE A 584 36.24 -20.35 -9.13
CA PHE A 584 35.69 -21.57 -9.73
C PHE A 584 34.35 -22.01 -9.09
N ALA A 585 33.64 -22.96 -9.70
CA ALA A 585 32.20 -23.21 -9.56
C ALA A 585 31.66 -23.65 -8.17
N PHE A 586 32.51 -23.72 -7.15
CA PHE A 586 32.11 -23.86 -5.75
C PHE A 586 32.16 -22.53 -4.97
N GLY A 587 32.69 -21.46 -5.58
CA GLY A 587 32.99 -20.18 -4.95
C GLY A 587 33.85 -20.37 -3.69
N ILE A 588 34.92 -21.16 -3.85
CA ILE A 588 35.94 -21.42 -2.83
C ILE A 588 37.23 -20.83 -3.39
N ASP A 589 37.50 -19.59 -3.01
CA ASP A 589 38.79 -18.96 -3.19
C ASP A 589 39.41 -18.87 -1.78
N PRO A 590 40.62 -19.40 -1.54
CA PRO A 590 41.27 -19.34 -0.22
C PRO A 590 41.52 -17.92 0.29
N LEU A 591 41.35 -16.89 -0.55
CA LEU A 591 41.49 -15.48 -0.20
C LEU A 591 40.14 -14.79 0.11
N VAL A 592 39.01 -15.47 -0.05
CA VAL A 592 37.67 -14.89 0.14
C VAL A 592 37.09 -15.24 1.51
N THR A 593 36.70 -14.20 2.23
CA THR A 593 35.94 -14.27 3.50
C THR A 593 34.67 -13.41 3.36
N PHE A 594 33.78 -13.46 4.35
CA PHE A 594 32.72 -12.46 4.41
C PHE A 594 33.34 -11.07 4.59
N GLU A 595 32.81 -10.08 3.87
CA GLU A 595 33.06 -8.68 4.14
C GLU A 595 32.03 -8.20 5.13
N ARG A 596 32.48 -7.47 6.16
CA ARG A 596 31.62 -6.80 7.13
C ARG A 596 31.97 -5.31 7.11
N PHE A 597 30.98 -4.44 7.12
CA PHE A 597 31.18 -3.00 7.03
C PHE A 597 30.01 -2.24 7.64
N THR A 598 30.26 -1.05 8.19
CA THR A 598 29.18 -0.11 8.55
C THR A 598 28.51 0.46 7.29
N PRO A 599 27.26 0.95 7.33
CA PRO A 599 26.58 1.49 6.15
C PRO A 599 27.30 2.66 5.46
N ASP A 600 28.20 3.36 6.17
CA ASP A 600 29.15 4.35 5.63
C ASP A 600 30.29 3.80 4.76
N GLY A 601 30.45 2.48 4.70
CA GLY A 601 31.46 1.77 3.93
C GLY A 601 32.74 1.42 4.69
N THR A 602 32.87 1.79 5.98
CA THR A 602 34.05 1.43 6.78
C THR A 602 34.17 -0.08 6.92
N GLN A 603 35.22 -0.66 6.32
CA GLN A 603 35.45 -2.10 6.31
C GLN A 603 35.98 -2.59 7.66
N LEU A 604 35.41 -3.70 8.14
CA LEU A 604 35.77 -4.42 9.34
C LEU A 604 36.31 -5.80 8.98
N LEU A 605 36.98 -6.47 9.92
CA LEU A 605 37.28 -7.89 9.79
C LEU A 605 35.96 -8.67 9.80
N GLY A 606 35.67 -9.38 8.71
CA GLY A 606 34.48 -10.22 8.62
C GLY A 606 34.71 -11.66 9.10
N PRO A 607 33.63 -12.40 9.38
CA PRO A 607 33.72 -13.78 9.84
C PRO A 607 34.35 -14.72 8.80
N SER A 608 35.17 -15.65 9.27
CA SER A 608 35.77 -16.71 8.45
C SER A 608 35.86 -18.02 9.22
N VAL A 609 35.87 -19.14 8.51
CA VAL A 609 36.26 -20.44 9.07
C VAL A 609 37.75 -20.43 9.45
N GLY A 610 38.17 -21.37 10.30
CA GLY A 610 39.57 -21.52 10.70
C GLY A 610 40.40 -22.40 9.75
N ASP A 611 41.72 -22.19 9.78
CA ASP A 611 42.74 -23.03 9.14
C ASP A 611 42.53 -24.53 9.50
N PRO A 612 42.57 -25.49 8.55
CA PRO A 612 42.98 -25.35 7.15
C PRO A 612 41.82 -25.15 6.16
N PHE A 613 40.64 -24.77 6.63
CA PHE A 613 39.45 -24.65 5.80
C PHE A 613 39.35 -23.28 5.11
N VAL A 614 38.60 -23.25 4.00
CA VAL A 614 38.27 -22.02 3.27
C VAL A 614 36.78 -21.73 3.43
N THR A 615 36.45 -20.47 3.72
CA THR A 615 35.07 -20.03 3.97
C THR A 615 34.22 -20.24 2.73
N ASN A 616 33.07 -20.87 2.89
CA ASN A 616 32.12 -21.03 1.82
C ASN A 616 31.12 -19.86 1.77
N HIS A 617 30.69 -19.53 0.55
CA HIS A 617 29.95 -18.31 0.25
C HIS A 617 28.43 -18.38 0.40
N HIS A 618 27.84 -19.50 0.85
CA HIS A 618 26.38 -19.64 0.85
C HIS A 618 25.70 -19.12 2.13
N GLU A 619 26.39 -19.14 3.28
CA GLU A 619 25.75 -18.82 4.56
C GLU A 619 26.69 -18.15 5.55
N LEU A 620 26.17 -17.10 6.18
CA LEU A 620 26.69 -16.47 7.38
C LEU A 620 25.53 -16.41 8.38
N HIS A 621 25.50 -17.32 9.35
CA HIS A 621 24.42 -17.40 10.31
C HIS A 621 24.87 -16.83 11.65
N GLU A 622 24.26 -15.72 12.09
CA GLU A 622 24.61 -14.99 13.32
C GLU A 622 23.66 -15.27 14.50
N ARG A 623 22.57 -16.05 14.33
CA ARG A 623 21.51 -16.18 15.35
C ARG A 623 21.87 -17.13 16.50
N LEU A 624 23.11 -17.11 16.96
CA LEU A 624 23.52 -17.76 18.20
C LEU A 624 23.45 -16.76 19.36
N ASP A 625 22.76 -17.12 20.44
CA ASP A 625 22.59 -16.29 21.65
C ASP A 625 23.93 -15.89 22.33
N ASN A 626 25.04 -16.53 21.96
CA ASN A 626 26.39 -16.24 22.45
C ASN A 626 27.17 -15.22 21.58
N GLY A 627 26.60 -14.75 20.45
CA GLY A 627 27.25 -13.83 19.52
C GLY A 627 28.29 -14.47 18.58
N ASN A 628 28.35 -15.80 18.50
CA ASN A 628 29.19 -16.51 17.54
C ASN A 628 28.50 -16.64 16.17
N PHE A 629 29.29 -16.93 15.14
CA PHE A 629 28.81 -17.18 13.79
C PHE A 629 28.88 -18.68 13.45
N LEU A 630 27.84 -19.21 12.79
CA LEU A 630 27.92 -20.48 12.07
C LEU A 630 28.26 -20.23 10.60
N LEU A 631 29.32 -20.90 10.16
CA LEU A 631 29.87 -20.82 8.81
C LEU A 631 30.03 -22.22 8.21
N THR A 632 30.05 -22.29 6.89
CA THR A 632 30.36 -23.54 6.17
C THR A 632 31.71 -23.46 5.48
N ALA A 633 32.31 -24.63 5.25
CA ALA A 633 33.46 -24.85 4.39
C ALA A 633 33.23 -26.12 3.55
N MET A 634 33.99 -26.25 2.46
CA MET A 634 33.82 -27.32 1.47
C MET A 634 35.19 -27.88 1.04
N PRO A 635 35.91 -28.63 1.92
CA PRO A 635 37.21 -29.19 1.58
C PRO A 635 37.12 -30.23 0.46
N PHE A 636 38.24 -30.43 -0.23
CA PHE A 636 38.38 -31.37 -1.34
C PHE A 636 39.20 -32.59 -0.92
N GLU A 637 38.58 -33.77 -0.94
CA GLU A 637 39.26 -35.04 -0.66
C GLU A 637 39.54 -35.79 -1.99
N PRO A 638 40.77 -36.29 -2.23
CA PRO A 638 41.09 -37.07 -3.44
C PRO A 638 40.27 -38.36 -3.54
N VAL A 639 39.87 -38.73 -4.77
CA VAL A 639 39.23 -40.02 -5.05
C VAL A 639 40.30 -41.11 -5.18
N GLU A 640 40.42 -41.96 -4.15
CA GLU A 640 41.39 -43.06 -4.10
C GLU A 640 40.68 -44.43 -3.92
N PRO A 641 40.91 -45.42 -4.81
CA PRO A 641 41.64 -45.30 -6.08
C PRO A 641 40.86 -44.46 -7.13
N PRO A 642 41.54 -43.84 -8.10
CA PRO A 642 40.92 -43.05 -9.16
C PRO A 642 39.88 -43.84 -9.97
N GLY A 643 38.89 -43.12 -10.53
CA GLY A 643 37.84 -43.69 -11.37
C GLY A 643 36.72 -44.41 -10.60
N THR A 644 36.74 -44.42 -9.27
CA THR A 644 35.71 -45.08 -8.44
C THR A 644 34.43 -44.24 -8.24
N GLN A 645 34.46 -42.94 -8.54
CA GLN A 645 33.31 -42.05 -8.40
C GLN A 645 32.93 -41.42 -9.74
N LEU A 646 31.72 -41.75 -10.21
CA LEU A 646 31.12 -41.16 -11.41
C LEU A 646 30.15 -40.03 -11.08
N CYS A 647 30.10 -39.03 -11.96
CA CYS A 647 29.31 -37.82 -11.83
C CYS A 647 29.02 -37.19 -13.20
N HIS A 648 28.16 -36.17 -13.24
CA HIS A 648 27.76 -35.51 -14.48
C HIS A 648 28.20 -34.05 -14.53
N THR A 649 28.81 -33.62 -15.63
CA THR A 649 29.19 -32.23 -15.91
C THR A 649 28.33 -31.64 -17.03
N PRO A 650 27.94 -30.35 -17.00
CA PRO A 650 27.26 -29.70 -18.12
C PRO A 650 28.10 -29.76 -19.41
N ARG A 651 27.45 -30.02 -20.57
CA ARG A 651 28.10 -29.95 -21.88
C ARG A 651 28.42 -28.50 -22.26
N PRO A 652 29.67 -28.16 -22.58
CA PRO A 652 30.02 -26.84 -23.11
C PRO A 652 29.20 -26.52 -24.37
N GLY A 653 28.50 -25.39 -24.35
CA GLY A 653 27.71 -24.90 -25.50
C GLY A 653 26.38 -25.60 -25.76
N VAL A 654 25.96 -26.60 -24.96
CA VAL A 654 24.69 -27.33 -25.17
C VAL A 654 23.82 -27.30 -23.90
N PRO A 655 22.92 -26.30 -23.76
CA PRO A 655 22.08 -26.15 -22.57
C PRO A 655 21.27 -27.40 -22.23
N GLY A 656 21.25 -27.75 -20.94
CA GLY A 656 20.47 -28.89 -20.42
C GLY A 656 21.03 -30.29 -20.73
N GLN A 657 22.14 -30.40 -21.48
CA GLN A 657 22.83 -31.66 -21.70
C GLN A 657 24.06 -31.80 -20.80
N PHE A 658 24.38 -33.03 -20.44
CA PHE A 658 25.45 -33.38 -19.51
C PHE A 658 26.22 -34.60 -20.01
N ASP A 659 27.49 -34.68 -19.63
CA ASP A 659 28.35 -35.84 -19.84
C ASP A 659 28.67 -36.51 -18.52
N GLU A 660 28.73 -37.84 -18.52
CA GLU A 660 29.24 -38.63 -17.40
C GLU A 660 30.76 -38.62 -17.42
N VAL A 661 31.38 -38.37 -16.27
CA VAL A 661 32.83 -38.24 -16.07
C VAL A 661 33.24 -38.87 -14.74
N GLU A 662 34.51 -39.25 -14.65
CA GLU A 662 35.15 -39.65 -13.40
C GLU A 662 35.53 -38.41 -12.59
N ALA A 663 35.28 -38.44 -11.29
CA ALA A 663 35.71 -37.39 -10.37
C ALA A 663 37.16 -37.63 -9.92
N ASP A 664 37.98 -36.57 -9.93
CA ASP A 664 39.30 -36.55 -9.29
C ASP A 664 39.19 -36.30 -7.77
N PHE A 665 38.20 -35.50 -7.37
CA PHE A 665 37.98 -35.08 -5.98
C PHE A 665 36.52 -35.18 -5.58
N VAL A 666 36.28 -35.45 -4.31
CA VAL A 666 34.99 -35.34 -3.63
C VAL A 666 34.99 -34.05 -2.82
N VAL A 667 33.94 -33.23 -2.97
CA VAL A 667 33.75 -32.02 -2.17
C VAL A 667 32.84 -32.36 -0.99
N GLU A 668 33.36 -32.16 0.21
CA GLU A 668 32.65 -32.41 1.46
C GLU A 668 31.88 -31.18 1.96
N ALA A 669 31.23 -31.32 3.11
CA ALA A 669 30.76 -30.20 3.93
C ALA A 669 31.44 -30.24 5.31
N VAL A 670 31.90 -29.08 5.74
CA VAL A 670 32.31 -28.78 7.11
C VAL A 670 31.45 -27.62 7.60
N ILE A 671 31.01 -27.68 8.85
CA ILE A 671 30.34 -26.57 9.54
C ILE A 671 31.23 -26.19 10.72
N GLN A 672 31.46 -24.90 10.93
CA GLN A 672 32.17 -24.38 12.10
C GLN A 672 31.35 -23.32 12.82
N GLU A 673 31.44 -23.33 14.15
CA GLU A 673 31.08 -22.19 14.98
C GLU A 673 32.35 -21.42 15.27
N VAL A 674 32.35 -20.11 14.99
CA VAL A 674 33.49 -19.22 15.20
C VAL A 674 33.10 -18.02 16.06
N THR A 675 34.01 -17.58 16.91
CA THR A 675 33.84 -16.33 17.68
C THR A 675 33.92 -15.11 16.76
N PRO A 676 33.51 -13.91 17.21
CA PRO A 676 33.80 -12.65 16.52
C PRO A 676 35.29 -12.34 16.31
N ALA A 677 36.21 -13.11 16.90
CA ALA A 677 37.66 -13.05 16.66
C ALA A 677 38.14 -14.12 15.66
N ASN A 678 37.23 -14.89 15.04
CA ASN A 678 37.48 -16.05 14.18
C ASN A 678 38.14 -17.26 14.88
N ASP A 679 38.02 -17.38 16.20
CA ASP A 679 38.42 -18.60 16.92
C ASP A 679 37.36 -19.70 16.71
N VAL A 680 37.77 -20.89 16.27
CA VAL A 680 36.88 -22.04 16.10
C VAL A 680 36.55 -22.66 17.46
N VAL A 681 35.27 -22.71 17.83
CA VAL A 681 34.79 -23.33 19.09
C VAL A 681 34.04 -24.64 18.87
N TRP A 682 33.51 -24.88 17.67
CA TRP A 682 32.86 -26.15 17.29
C TRP A 682 33.13 -26.49 15.83
N THR A 683 33.09 -27.78 15.49
CA THR A 683 33.25 -28.26 14.10
C THR A 683 32.52 -29.58 13.89
N TRP A 684 31.76 -29.68 12.79
CA TRP A 684 31.17 -30.91 12.26
C TRP A 684 31.62 -31.14 10.81
N ARG A 685 31.68 -32.41 10.38
CA ARG A 685 32.21 -32.84 9.07
C ARG A 685 31.33 -33.94 8.48
N SER A 686 31.03 -33.87 7.19
CA SER A 686 30.13 -34.82 6.53
C SER A 686 30.73 -36.19 6.22
N ASP A 687 32.04 -36.29 5.98
CA ASP A 687 32.77 -37.54 5.66
C ASP A 687 32.04 -38.47 4.64
N PRO A 688 31.86 -38.03 3.38
CA PRO A 688 31.18 -38.80 2.35
C PRO A 688 31.93 -40.08 1.93
N LEU A 689 33.25 -40.16 2.18
CA LEU A 689 34.11 -41.27 1.77
C LEU A 689 34.43 -42.29 2.87
N GLY A 690 34.28 -41.95 4.16
CA GLY A 690 34.70 -42.83 5.25
C GLY A 690 36.20 -42.74 5.56
N THR A 691 36.79 -41.57 5.33
CA THR A 691 38.23 -41.30 5.46
C THR A 691 38.59 -40.58 6.76
N HIS A 692 37.59 -40.20 7.57
CA HIS A 692 37.77 -39.42 8.79
C HIS A 692 37.15 -40.12 10.00
N ASP A 693 37.56 -39.70 11.21
CA ASP A 693 37.00 -40.20 12.47
C ASP A 693 35.66 -39.53 12.77
N VAL A 694 34.62 -39.96 12.04
CA VAL A 694 33.23 -39.51 12.17
C VAL A 694 32.34 -40.75 12.34
N SER A 695 31.43 -40.73 13.33
CA SER A 695 30.51 -41.86 13.55
C SER A 695 29.60 -42.07 12.34
N ASP A 696 29.21 -43.32 12.04
CA ASP A 696 28.25 -43.60 10.96
C ASP A 696 26.89 -42.89 11.17
N ALA A 697 26.54 -42.59 12.44
CA ALA A 697 25.36 -41.83 12.79
C ALA A 697 25.50 -40.31 12.54
N GLY A 698 26.73 -39.76 12.53
CA GLY A 698 27.02 -38.36 12.17
C GLY A 698 27.40 -38.13 10.71
N ALA A 699 28.03 -39.10 10.05
CA ALA A 699 28.47 -38.98 8.65
C ALA A 699 27.28 -38.96 7.67
N ILE A 700 27.44 -38.27 6.54
CA ILE A 700 26.51 -38.27 5.39
C ILE A 700 27.27 -38.85 4.19
N ARG A 701 27.13 -40.17 4.00
CA ARG A 701 27.87 -40.94 3.00
C ARG A 701 27.48 -40.56 1.57
N ILE A 702 28.38 -40.74 0.60
CA ILE A 702 28.15 -40.46 -0.84
C ILE A 702 26.98 -41.24 -1.49
N ALA A 703 26.43 -42.24 -0.80
CA ALA A 703 25.20 -42.93 -1.17
C ALA A 703 23.92 -42.08 -0.94
N GLU A 704 23.99 -41.05 -0.09
CA GLU A 704 22.85 -40.15 0.17
C GLU A 704 22.71 -39.02 -0.87
N THR A 705 23.77 -38.77 -1.66
CA THR A 705 23.79 -37.81 -2.78
C THR A 705 22.79 -38.19 -3.86
N THR A 706 21.75 -37.38 -4.04
CA THR A 706 20.72 -37.58 -5.08
C THR A 706 21.12 -37.01 -6.44
N VAL A 707 21.95 -35.96 -6.46
CA VAL A 707 22.41 -35.28 -7.68
C VAL A 707 23.94 -35.27 -7.71
N ARG A 708 24.53 -36.25 -8.42
CA ARG A 708 25.99 -36.35 -8.58
C ARG A 708 26.51 -35.38 -9.65
N LEU A 709 26.50 -34.09 -9.33
CA LEU A 709 26.98 -33.03 -10.21
C LEU A 709 28.49 -32.82 -10.01
N CYS A 710 29.22 -32.84 -11.12
CA CYS A 710 30.64 -32.49 -11.18
C CYS A 710 30.85 -31.13 -11.84
N PHE A 711 31.87 -30.43 -11.35
CA PHE A 711 32.37 -29.20 -11.95
C PHE A 711 33.81 -29.39 -12.38
N ARG A 712 34.22 -28.69 -13.46
CA ARG A 712 35.54 -28.83 -14.08
C ARG A 712 36.39 -27.57 -13.95
N ASP A 713 37.54 -27.66 -13.27
CA ASP A 713 38.42 -26.51 -13.06
C ASP A 713 39.23 -26.10 -14.30
N GLY A 714 40.04 -25.05 -14.16
CA GLY A 714 40.93 -24.57 -15.23
C GLY A 714 42.09 -25.51 -15.59
N ALA A 715 42.46 -26.45 -14.71
CA ALA A 715 43.41 -27.52 -15.00
C ALA A 715 42.74 -28.74 -15.67
N GLY A 716 41.41 -28.74 -15.75
CA GLY A 716 40.59 -29.79 -16.34
C GLY A 716 40.17 -30.90 -15.38
N LYS A 717 40.41 -30.74 -14.07
CA LYS A 717 40.06 -31.68 -12.98
C LYS A 717 38.58 -31.61 -12.63
N PHE A 718 37.99 -32.76 -12.25
CA PHE A 718 36.58 -32.88 -11.90
C PHE A 718 36.35 -33.06 -10.40
N TYR A 719 35.41 -32.28 -9.87
CA TYR A 719 35.10 -32.20 -8.45
C TYR A 719 33.62 -32.56 -8.24
N LEU A 720 33.35 -33.66 -7.54
CA LEU A 720 31.99 -34.13 -7.24
C LEU A 720 31.42 -33.40 -6.03
N SER A 721 30.42 -32.56 -6.28
CA SER A 721 29.69 -31.86 -5.23
C SER A 721 28.69 -32.79 -4.54
N THR A 722 29.03 -33.30 -3.35
CA THR A 722 28.25 -34.36 -2.67
C THR A 722 26.88 -33.89 -2.19
N ILE A 723 26.85 -33.06 -1.15
CA ILE A 723 25.60 -32.64 -0.51
C ILE A 723 25.32 -31.16 -0.72
N HIS A 724 26.35 -30.36 -1.02
CA HIS A 724 26.26 -28.94 -1.38
C HIS A 724 25.45 -28.12 -0.35
N PRO A 725 26.00 -27.89 0.86
CA PRO A 725 25.36 -27.06 1.88
C PRO A 725 25.11 -25.65 1.35
N ASN A 726 23.90 -25.13 1.54
CA ASN A 726 23.51 -23.81 1.02
C ASN A 726 22.70 -22.92 1.98
N ALA A 727 22.35 -23.44 3.17
CA ALA A 727 21.79 -22.65 4.26
C ALA A 727 21.95 -23.36 5.61
N LEU A 728 22.05 -22.57 6.68
CA LEU A 728 22.10 -23.02 8.08
C LEU A 728 21.10 -22.27 8.97
N ASP A 729 20.55 -22.97 9.96
CA ASP A 729 19.82 -22.39 11.09
C ASP A 729 19.95 -23.27 12.34
N VAL A 730 19.42 -22.86 13.49
CA VAL A 730 19.55 -23.55 14.79
C VAL A 730 18.19 -23.76 15.44
N ARG A 731 17.97 -24.95 16.01
CA ARG A 731 16.73 -25.33 16.69
C ARG A 731 17.07 -26.03 18.01
N GLY A 732 17.19 -25.25 19.09
CA GLY A 732 17.75 -25.73 20.35
C GLY A 732 19.22 -26.12 20.16
N ASP A 733 19.60 -27.29 20.63
CA ASP A 733 20.98 -27.80 20.50
C ASP A 733 21.30 -28.43 19.12
N GLN A 734 20.38 -28.33 18.15
CA GLN A 734 20.55 -28.85 16.79
C GLN A 734 20.93 -27.76 15.79
N VAL A 735 21.97 -28.00 14.97
CA VAL A 735 22.25 -27.23 13.74
C VAL A 735 21.49 -27.87 12.58
N LEU A 736 20.64 -27.09 11.91
CA LEU A 736 19.93 -27.49 10.71
C LEU A 736 20.71 -27.06 9.47
N MET A 737 20.98 -28.00 8.57
CA MET A 737 21.70 -27.76 7.32
C MET A 737 20.83 -28.12 6.11
N SER A 738 20.66 -27.19 5.18
CA SER A 738 20.10 -27.48 3.86
C SER A 738 21.18 -28.00 2.91
N ALA A 739 20.99 -29.22 2.42
CA ALA A 739 21.88 -29.88 1.48
C ALA A 739 21.21 -30.01 0.10
N ARG A 740 21.61 -29.16 -0.85
CA ARG A 740 21.00 -29.06 -2.19
C ARG A 740 21.09 -30.35 -2.99
N HIS A 741 22.21 -31.06 -2.93
CA HIS A 741 22.48 -32.25 -3.76
C HIS A 741 22.11 -33.58 -3.09
N ALA A 742 21.58 -33.53 -1.86
CA ALA A 742 20.93 -34.65 -1.20
C ALA A 742 19.39 -34.54 -1.19
N ASP A 743 18.82 -33.45 -1.73
CA ASP A 743 17.39 -33.10 -1.65
C ASP A 743 16.83 -33.15 -0.22
N ALA A 744 17.65 -32.78 0.77
CA ALA A 744 17.37 -33.01 2.18
C ALA A 744 17.84 -31.88 3.11
N ILE A 745 17.14 -31.77 4.23
CA ILE A 745 17.57 -31.03 5.43
C ILE A 745 18.04 -32.04 6.46
N TYR A 746 19.17 -31.77 7.09
CA TYR A 746 19.72 -32.57 8.19
C TYR A 746 19.73 -31.74 9.47
N ALA A 747 19.30 -32.32 10.59
CA ALA A 747 19.55 -31.78 11.92
C ALA A 747 20.70 -32.54 12.56
N ILE A 748 21.73 -31.79 12.96
CA ILE A 748 22.96 -32.27 13.56
C ILE A 748 22.92 -31.86 15.04
N ASP A 749 22.96 -32.83 15.95
CA ASP A 749 23.11 -32.55 17.38
C ASP A 749 24.51 -31.99 17.67
N ARG A 750 24.59 -30.87 18.41
CA ARG A 750 25.88 -30.18 18.64
C ARG A 750 26.82 -30.93 19.58
N GLU A 751 26.30 -31.68 20.55
CA GLU A 751 27.13 -32.39 21.54
C GLU A 751 27.71 -33.69 20.94
N SER A 752 26.84 -34.56 20.44
CA SER A 752 27.19 -35.87 19.89
C SER A 752 27.73 -35.81 18.46
N LYS A 753 27.41 -34.75 17.70
CA LYS A 753 27.70 -34.58 16.26
C LYS A 753 26.94 -35.56 15.35
N GLU A 754 25.92 -36.22 15.89
CA GLU A 754 25.11 -37.20 15.15
C GLU A 754 23.92 -36.55 14.43
N ILE A 755 23.42 -37.21 13.37
CA ILE A 755 22.22 -36.77 12.64
C ILE A 755 20.98 -37.20 13.43
N SER A 756 20.37 -36.26 14.17
CA SER A 756 19.15 -36.48 14.95
C SER A 756 17.96 -36.84 14.06
N TRP A 757 17.80 -36.12 12.95
CA TRP A 757 16.74 -36.39 11.97
C TRP A 757 17.08 -35.81 10.59
N LYS A 758 16.40 -36.33 9.57
CA LYS A 758 16.54 -35.94 8.16
C LYS A 758 15.17 -35.72 7.52
N LEU A 759 14.97 -34.58 6.87
CA LEU A 759 13.78 -34.28 6.07
C LEU A 759 14.10 -34.35 4.57
N GLY A 760 13.48 -35.26 3.83
CA GLY A 760 13.63 -35.38 2.37
C GLY A 760 14.73 -36.34 1.93
N GLY A 761 15.09 -36.25 0.64
CA GLY A 761 16.16 -37.05 0.03
C GLY A 761 15.94 -38.56 0.02
N THR A 762 17.06 -39.27 0.08
CA THR A 762 17.23 -40.71 0.29
C THR A 762 16.82 -41.15 1.70
N GLU A 763 16.36 -42.39 1.86
CA GLU A 763 15.96 -42.93 3.16
C GLU A 763 17.18 -43.23 4.05
N ARG A 764 17.19 -42.74 5.29
CA ARG A 764 18.20 -43.00 6.33
C ARG A 764 17.53 -43.69 7.51
N ALA A 765 17.87 -44.95 7.73
CA ALA A 765 17.26 -45.77 8.77
C ALA A 765 17.38 -45.11 10.16
N GLY A 766 16.26 -44.96 10.86
CA GLY A 766 16.20 -44.34 12.19
C GLY A 766 16.16 -42.80 12.22
N ALA A 767 16.48 -42.10 11.13
CA ALA A 767 16.56 -40.64 11.09
C ALA A 767 15.60 -39.97 10.08
N SER A 768 15.18 -40.65 9.01
CA SER A 768 14.28 -40.06 8.01
C SER A 768 12.88 -39.79 8.57
N LEU A 769 12.46 -38.52 8.54
CA LEU A 769 11.13 -38.08 8.95
C LEU A 769 10.07 -38.45 7.90
N LYS A 770 8.95 -39.01 8.38
CA LYS A 770 7.78 -39.28 7.56
C LYS A 770 7.06 -37.97 7.22
N MET A 771 7.05 -37.60 5.95
CA MET A 771 6.37 -36.40 5.46
C MET A 771 4.86 -36.59 5.39
N LEU A 772 4.09 -35.66 5.95
CA LEU A 772 2.61 -35.67 6.01
C LEU A 772 2.01 -34.42 5.35
N GLY A 773 0.76 -34.52 4.89
CA GLY A 773 0.01 -33.39 4.31
C GLY A 773 0.40 -33.00 2.89
N GLN A 774 1.23 -33.79 2.20
CA GLN A 774 1.72 -33.47 0.86
C GLN A 774 1.16 -34.38 -0.24
N GLN A 775 0.71 -33.78 -1.34
CA GLN A 775 0.71 -34.43 -2.66
C GLN A 775 2.16 -34.78 -3.02
N PRO A 776 2.44 -35.95 -3.65
CA PRO A 776 3.56 -36.86 -3.34
C PRO A 776 4.96 -36.37 -3.76
N THR A 777 5.34 -35.16 -3.34
CA THR A 777 6.45 -34.39 -3.87
C THR A 777 7.28 -33.78 -2.75
N ARG A 778 8.39 -34.46 -2.43
CA ARG A 778 9.40 -34.02 -1.45
C ARG A 778 10.03 -32.67 -1.89
N PRO A 779 10.68 -31.93 -0.98
CA PRO A 779 11.62 -30.87 -1.36
C PRO A 779 12.67 -31.39 -2.34
N ALA A 780 13.11 -30.55 -3.28
CA ALA A 780 14.17 -30.91 -4.21
C ALA A 780 15.03 -29.70 -4.61
N ARG A 781 16.35 -29.84 -4.44
CA ARG A 781 17.39 -28.82 -4.63
C ARG A 781 17.10 -27.51 -3.89
N GLN A 782 16.50 -27.64 -2.71
CA GLN A 782 16.02 -26.55 -1.86
C GLN A 782 17.16 -25.66 -1.34
N HIS A 783 16.80 -24.42 -0.97
CA HIS A 783 17.66 -23.42 -0.33
C HIS A 783 16.97 -22.90 0.95
N ASP A 784 17.71 -22.09 1.71
CA ASP A 784 17.15 -21.18 2.71
C ASP A 784 16.29 -21.88 3.77
N VAL A 785 16.85 -22.90 4.42
CA VAL A 785 16.24 -23.46 5.63
C VAL A 785 16.24 -22.39 6.72
N GLN A 786 15.09 -22.15 7.34
CA GLN A 786 14.94 -21.25 8.47
C GLN A 786 14.10 -21.89 9.57
N VAL A 787 14.32 -21.50 10.82
CA VAL A 787 13.55 -21.89 12.00
C VAL A 787 12.69 -20.73 12.44
N LEU A 788 11.38 -20.95 12.53
CA LEU A 788 10.42 -19.95 12.97
C LEU A 788 10.31 -19.93 14.51
N PRO A 789 9.87 -18.83 15.14
CA PRO A 789 9.68 -18.74 16.59
C PRO A 789 8.70 -19.77 17.19
N ASN A 790 7.83 -20.37 16.36
CA ASN A 790 6.92 -21.45 16.75
C ASN A 790 7.56 -22.86 16.68
N GLY A 791 8.84 -22.97 16.32
CA GLY A 791 9.57 -24.24 16.17
C GLY A 791 9.34 -24.99 14.85
N ASN A 792 8.51 -24.47 13.94
CA ASN A 792 8.41 -24.95 12.56
C ASN A 792 9.66 -24.58 11.76
N ILE A 793 9.89 -25.26 10.64
CA ILE A 793 10.96 -24.95 9.69
C ILE A 793 10.40 -24.56 8.32
N THR A 794 11.05 -23.63 7.64
CA THR A 794 10.66 -23.16 6.30
C THR A 794 11.77 -23.34 5.29
N LEU A 795 11.43 -23.64 4.03
CA LEU A 795 12.38 -23.87 2.93
C LEU A 795 11.94 -23.12 1.66
N PHE A 796 12.89 -22.70 0.84
CA PHE A 796 12.68 -22.42 -0.58
C PHE A 796 12.92 -23.69 -1.41
N ASP A 797 11.86 -24.33 -1.91
CA ASP A 797 11.90 -25.58 -2.67
C ASP A 797 11.98 -25.26 -4.18
N ASN A 798 13.20 -25.25 -4.73
CA ASN A 798 13.50 -24.81 -6.10
C ASN A 798 12.86 -25.67 -7.20
N ARG A 799 12.69 -26.98 -6.98
CA ARG A 799 12.20 -27.96 -7.97
C ARG A 799 13.02 -28.08 -9.25
N THR A 800 14.33 -27.83 -9.19
CA THR A 800 15.21 -27.93 -10.37
C THR A 800 15.21 -29.36 -10.96
N PRO A 801 14.87 -29.56 -12.24
CA PRO A 801 14.92 -30.87 -12.87
C PRO A 801 16.34 -31.21 -13.34
N PHE A 802 16.91 -32.31 -12.84
CA PHE A 802 18.14 -32.91 -13.36
C PHE A 802 17.82 -34.29 -13.96
N PRO A 803 18.17 -34.56 -15.23
CA PRO A 803 17.78 -35.80 -15.92
C PRO A 803 18.51 -37.05 -15.41
N PHE A 804 19.58 -36.87 -14.65
CA PHE A 804 20.42 -37.92 -14.04
C PHE A 804 20.26 -38.00 -12.52
N ALA A 805 19.31 -37.27 -11.92
CA ALA A 805 19.05 -37.36 -10.48
C ALA A 805 18.56 -38.76 -10.11
N THR A 806 19.07 -39.32 -9.02
CA THR A 806 18.57 -40.59 -8.49
C THR A 806 17.27 -40.37 -7.72
N GLY A 807 16.27 -41.22 -7.96
CA GLY A 807 14.94 -41.12 -7.34
C GLY A 807 13.86 -40.64 -8.34
N PRO A 808 12.67 -40.23 -7.84
CA PRO A 808 11.57 -39.80 -8.68
C PRO A 808 11.90 -38.53 -9.49
N ALA A 809 11.37 -38.44 -10.71
CA ALA A 809 11.47 -37.24 -11.53
C ALA A 809 10.84 -36.02 -10.82
N VAL A 810 11.60 -34.92 -10.73
CA VAL A 810 11.18 -33.68 -10.08
C VAL A 810 10.53 -32.75 -11.09
N SER A 811 9.35 -32.21 -10.74
CA SER A 811 8.60 -31.25 -11.55
C SER A 811 7.76 -30.32 -10.68
N GLY A 812 7.15 -29.31 -11.32
CA GLY A 812 6.28 -28.32 -10.68
C GLY A 812 6.98 -26.98 -10.36
N ALA A 813 6.20 -26.08 -9.78
CA ALA A 813 6.63 -24.72 -9.45
C ALA A 813 7.66 -24.70 -8.32
N ALA A 814 8.59 -23.73 -8.38
CA ALA A 814 9.32 -23.30 -7.20
C ALA A 814 8.33 -22.78 -6.13
N ARG A 815 8.61 -23.04 -4.86
CA ARG A 815 7.66 -22.75 -3.78
C ARG A 815 8.32 -22.54 -2.43
N PHE A 816 7.68 -21.74 -1.59
CA PHE A 816 7.86 -21.80 -0.14
C PHE A 816 7.11 -22.99 0.44
N VAL A 817 7.68 -23.61 1.46
CA VAL A 817 7.03 -24.64 2.28
C VAL A 817 7.39 -24.45 3.75
N GLU A 818 6.40 -24.62 4.61
CA GLU A 818 6.54 -24.62 6.07
C GLU A 818 6.19 -26.00 6.64
N TYR A 819 7.04 -26.58 7.48
CA TYR A 819 6.80 -27.87 8.13
C TYR A 819 6.84 -27.74 9.66
N ARG A 820 5.84 -28.35 10.31
CA ARG A 820 5.92 -28.68 11.73
C ARG A 820 6.66 -30.00 11.90
N ILE A 821 7.75 -29.96 12.65
CA ILE A 821 8.59 -31.13 12.96
C ILE A 821 8.16 -31.72 14.32
N ASP A 822 7.85 -33.02 14.33
CA ASP A 822 7.58 -33.80 15.54
C ASP A 822 8.57 -34.97 15.57
N GLU A 823 9.63 -34.81 16.36
CA GLU A 823 10.72 -35.78 16.50
C GLU A 823 10.27 -37.04 17.23
N GLY A 824 9.39 -36.90 18.24
CA GLY A 824 8.86 -38.04 18.98
C GLY A 824 7.98 -38.96 18.14
N ALA A 825 7.25 -38.39 17.17
CA ALA A 825 6.50 -39.14 16.17
C ALA A 825 7.33 -39.53 14.92
N GLY A 826 8.52 -38.94 14.74
CA GLY A 826 9.32 -39.09 13.52
C GLY A 826 8.63 -38.51 12.28
N THR A 827 7.94 -37.36 12.38
CA THR A 827 7.15 -36.78 11.28
C THR A 827 7.47 -35.31 10.96
N ALA A 828 7.23 -34.94 9.71
CA ALA A 828 7.23 -33.56 9.25
C ALA A 828 5.90 -33.26 8.54
N THR A 829 5.05 -32.44 9.14
CA THR A 829 3.72 -32.11 8.59
C THR A 829 3.78 -30.79 7.84
N LEU A 830 3.41 -30.78 6.55
CA LEU A 830 3.26 -29.53 5.80
C LEU A 830 2.15 -28.67 6.42
N VAL A 831 2.49 -27.44 6.79
CA VAL A 831 1.59 -26.44 7.38
C VAL A 831 1.11 -25.46 6.31
N ARG A 832 2.04 -24.87 5.55
CA ARG A 832 1.78 -23.81 4.57
C ARG A 832 2.66 -23.98 3.33
N GLN A 833 2.18 -23.52 2.16
CA GLN A 833 2.99 -23.40 0.95
C GLN A 833 2.52 -22.23 0.09
N VAL A 834 3.45 -21.53 -0.56
CA VAL A 834 3.18 -20.50 -1.58
C VAL A 834 3.95 -20.87 -2.84
N ARG A 835 3.33 -20.84 -4.01
CA ARG A 835 3.91 -21.34 -5.27
C ARG A 835 4.12 -20.20 -6.26
N ARG A 836 5.15 -20.29 -7.10
CA ARG A 836 5.35 -19.38 -8.23
C ARG A 836 4.16 -19.48 -9.20
N ALA A 837 3.51 -18.35 -9.48
CA ALA A 837 2.21 -18.30 -10.16
C ALA A 837 2.23 -18.85 -11.60
N ASP A 838 3.35 -18.71 -12.31
CA ASP A 838 3.54 -19.23 -13.68
C ASP A 838 3.77 -20.75 -13.75
N GLY A 839 3.85 -21.44 -12.60
CA GLY A 839 4.06 -22.88 -12.52
C GLY A 839 5.51 -23.36 -12.71
N GLY A 840 6.47 -22.46 -12.98
CA GLY A 840 7.85 -22.83 -13.30
C GLY A 840 8.78 -23.01 -12.09
N ASN A 841 9.81 -23.84 -12.25
CA ASN A 841 10.86 -24.10 -11.26
C ASN A 841 11.92 -22.98 -11.21
N SER A 842 12.82 -23.06 -10.23
CA SER A 842 14.01 -22.21 -10.11
C SER A 842 15.28 -23.04 -10.34
N GLY A 843 16.26 -22.49 -11.05
CA GLY A 843 17.50 -23.22 -11.38
C GLY A 843 18.42 -23.44 -10.17
N ALA A 844 18.54 -22.41 -9.32
CA ALA A 844 19.36 -22.36 -8.11
C ALA A 844 19.02 -21.08 -7.33
N LEU A 845 19.64 -20.90 -6.15
CA LEU A 845 19.52 -19.71 -5.30
C LEU A 845 18.08 -19.52 -4.78
N GLY A 846 17.78 -18.35 -4.22
CA GLY A 846 16.46 -17.99 -3.71
C GLY A 846 16.35 -18.11 -2.19
N SER A 847 15.34 -17.44 -1.64
CA SER A 847 15.02 -17.38 -0.22
C SER A 847 13.51 -17.32 0.00
N ALA A 848 13.07 -17.68 1.21
CA ALA A 848 11.68 -17.57 1.62
C ALA A 848 11.59 -17.18 3.09
N ARG A 849 11.42 -15.87 3.35
CA ARG A 849 11.51 -15.28 4.69
C ARG A 849 10.13 -14.84 5.18
N VAL A 850 9.64 -15.54 6.21
CA VAL A 850 8.36 -15.23 6.88
C VAL A 850 8.50 -13.93 7.68
N GLN A 851 7.54 -13.03 7.53
CA GLN A 851 7.46 -11.73 8.20
C GLN A 851 6.63 -11.81 9.50
N PRO A 852 6.75 -10.84 10.44
CA PRO A 852 6.01 -10.85 11.70
C PRO A 852 4.49 -10.96 11.55
N GLY A 853 3.89 -10.31 10.54
CA GLY A 853 2.45 -10.43 10.22
C GLY A 853 2.04 -11.76 9.55
N GLY A 854 2.97 -12.70 9.37
CA GLY A 854 2.74 -14.00 8.72
C GLY A 854 2.90 -13.99 7.19
N GLY A 855 3.09 -12.83 6.57
CA GLY A 855 3.47 -12.69 5.16
C GLY A 855 4.81 -13.38 4.82
N VAL A 856 5.14 -13.47 3.54
CA VAL A 856 6.39 -14.12 3.07
C VAL A 856 7.05 -13.30 1.97
N VAL A 857 8.34 -12.98 2.17
CA VAL A 857 9.20 -12.42 1.12
C VAL A 857 9.92 -13.57 0.42
N MET A 858 9.62 -13.75 -0.86
CA MET A 858 10.09 -14.83 -1.73
C MET A 858 11.12 -14.29 -2.72
N ASN A 859 12.40 -14.63 -2.57
CA ASN A 859 13.36 -14.44 -3.65
C ASN A 859 13.36 -15.68 -4.55
N TRP A 860 13.11 -15.51 -5.85
CA TRP A 860 12.93 -16.63 -6.76
C TRP A 860 14.24 -17.22 -7.30
N GLY A 861 15.38 -16.61 -6.98
CA GLY A 861 16.72 -17.07 -7.34
C GLY A 861 17.01 -16.90 -8.84
N ALA A 862 17.45 -17.98 -9.48
CA ALA A 862 17.77 -18.01 -10.91
C ALA A 862 16.53 -18.34 -11.77
N VAL A 863 15.66 -17.35 -11.98
CA VAL A 863 14.50 -17.39 -12.88
C VAL A 863 14.40 -16.13 -13.76
N PRO A 864 13.73 -16.20 -14.92
CA PRO A 864 13.17 -15.01 -15.58
C PRO A 864 11.99 -14.45 -14.78
N GLY A 865 11.85 -13.12 -14.75
CA GLY A 865 10.77 -12.42 -14.05
C GLY A 865 11.28 -11.66 -12.81
N PRO A 866 10.45 -11.46 -11.78
CA PRO A 866 10.83 -10.73 -10.57
C PRO A 866 11.90 -11.49 -9.78
N GLN A 867 12.85 -10.74 -9.23
CA GLN A 867 13.88 -11.27 -8.33
C GLN A 867 13.27 -11.62 -6.98
N PHE A 868 12.29 -10.83 -6.51
CA PHE A 868 11.48 -11.21 -5.37
C PHE A 868 10.02 -10.74 -5.45
N THR A 869 9.17 -11.41 -4.68
CA THR A 869 7.76 -11.10 -4.46
C THR A 869 7.44 -11.20 -2.96
N GLU A 870 6.69 -10.25 -2.42
CA GLU A 870 6.09 -10.33 -1.09
C GLU A 870 4.63 -10.74 -1.18
N PHE A 871 4.23 -11.64 -0.29
CA PHE A 871 2.87 -12.13 -0.14
C PHE A 871 2.34 -11.85 1.27
N ASP A 872 1.04 -11.66 1.40
CA ASP A 872 0.36 -11.63 2.70
C ASP A 872 0.29 -13.04 3.34
N ALA A 873 -0.37 -13.15 4.49
CA ALA A 873 -0.52 -14.42 5.20
C ALA A 873 -1.38 -15.45 4.43
N ASP A 874 -2.34 -14.98 3.63
CA ASP A 874 -3.28 -15.77 2.82
C ASP A 874 -2.68 -16.22 1.47
N GLY A 875 -1.59 -15.58 1.04
CA GLY A 875 -0.86 -15.89 -0.19
C GLY A 875 -1.20 -14.99 -1.38
N ASN A 876 -1.85 -13.85 -1.17
CA ASN A 876 -2.04 -12.83 -2.20
C ASN A 876 -0.72 -12.07 -2.41
N GLU A 877 -0.39 -11.73 -3.66
CA GLU A 877 0.75 -10.87 -3.95
C GLU A 877 0.48 -9.44 -3.46
N LEU A 878 1.45 -8.83 -2.77
CA LEU A 878 1.40 -7.43 -2.35
C LEU A 878 2.33 -6.58 -3.21
N PHE A 879 3.56 -7.05 -3.42
CA PHE A 879 4.65 -6.28 -4.00
C PHE A 879 5.65 -7.19 -4.69
N SER A 880 6.10 -6.88 -5.90
CA SER A 880 7.19 -7.59 -6.57
C SER A 880 8.13 -6.66 -7.31
N VAL A 881 9.41 -7.01 -7.28
CA VAL A 881 10.49 -6.22 -7.88
C VAL A 881 11.20 -7.04 -8.94
N SER A 882 11.30 -6.47 -10.14
CA SER A 882 12.22 -6.95 -11.18
C SER A 882 13.39 -5.99 -11.35
N LEU A 883 14.60 -6.54 -11.33
CA LEU A 883 15.83 -5.92 -11.78
C LEU A 883 16.10 -6.39 -13.20
N THR A 884 16.15 -5.45 -14.14
CA THR A 884 16.23 -5.72 -15.58
C THR A 884 17.50 -5.13 -16.19
N ALA A 885 17.61 -5.20 -17.52
CA ALA A 885 18.81 -4.81 -18.26
C ALA A 885 19.24 -3.34 -17.95
N PRO A 886 20.54 -3.00 -18.00
CA PRO A 886 21.58 -3.63 -18.83
C PRO A 886 22.05 -5.01 -18.35
N VAL A 887 22.08 -5.30 -17.05
CA VAL A 887 22.74 -6.50 -16.51
C VAL A 887 22.16 -6.99 -15.17
N ALA A 888 21.09 -7.79 -15.23
CA ALA A 888 20.60 -8.61 -14.11
C ALA A 888 20.03 -9.94 -14.64
N ARG A 889 20.44 -11.07 -14.04
CA ARG A 889 20.00 -12.43 -14.44
C ARG A 889 19.40 -13.23 -13.29
N PHE A 890 19.76 -12.90 -12.05
CA PHE A 890 19.30 -13.56 -10.82
C PHE A 890 19.63 -12.67 -9.61
N SER A 891 19.13 -13.08 -8.45
CA SER A 891 19.51 -12.58 -7.13
C SER A 891 19.84 -13.78 -6.23
N TYR A 892 20.67 -13.61 -5.19
CA TYR A 892 21.03 -14.72 -4.31
C TYR A 892 19.94 -15.02 -3.27
N ARG A 893 19.58 -13.99 -2.50
CA ARG A 893 18.53 -13.97 -1.49
C ARG A 893 17.96 -12.55 -1.40
N THR A 894 16.75 -12.44 -0.87
CA THR A 894 16.18 -11.19 -0.35
C THR A 894 15.84 -11.37 1.11
N ILE A 895 16.21 -10.40 1.94
CA ILE A 895 15.84 -10.26 3.35
C ILE A 895 15.09 -8.93 3.47
N LYS A 896 14.07 -8.89 4.34
CA LYS A 896 13.34 -7.67 4.67
C LYS A 896 13.63 -7.30 6.12
N GLU A 897 14.02 -6.06 6.34
CA GLU A 897 14.29 -5.47 7.64
C GLU A 897 13.23 -4.39 7.95
N PRO A 898 12.86 -4.17 9.22
CA PRO A 898 11.92 -3.11 9.59
C PRO A 898 12.54 -1.71 9.39
N LEU A 899 11.69 -0.67 9.35
CA LEU A 899 12.15 0.71 9.11
C LEU A 899 13.12 1.25 10.17
N ASP A 900 13.04 0.79 11.41
CA ASP A 900 13.92 1.18 12.51
C ASP A 900 15.26 0.44 12.52
N ALA A 901 15.48 -0.50 11.60
CA ALA A 901 16.76 -1.20 11.45
C ALA A 901 17.90 -0.28 10.93
N PHE A 902 17.56 0.82 10.25
CA PHE A 902 18.51 1.74 9.61
C PHE A 902 18.14 3.20 9.83
N ASP A 903 19.14 4.07 9.93
CA ASP A 903 18.93 5.51 9.77
C ASP A 903 18.85 5.85 8.26
N LEU A 904 17.69 6.35 7.82
CA LEU A 904 17.47 6.70 6.41
C LEU A 904 18.38 7.87 5.95
N GLY A 905 18.79 8.74 6.86
CA GLY A 905 19.76 9.81 6.59
C GLY A 905 21.15 9.24 6.28
N GLU A 906 21.60 8.24 7.04
CA GLU A 906 22.83 7.48 6.76
C GLU A 906 22.74 6.78 5.40
N LEU A 907 21.69 5.99 5.15
CA LEU A 907 21.49 5.30 3.86
C LEU A 907 21.56 6.29 2.67
N ARG A 908 20.83 7.41 2.75
CA ARG A 908 20.85 8.48 1.73
C ARG A 908 22.22 9.14 1.61
N ALA A 909 22.97 9.32 2.70
CA ALA A 909 24.29 9.94 2.67
C ALA A 909 25.35 9.04 2.04
N THR A 910 25.21 7.71 2.16
CA THR A 910 26.26 6.73 1.85
C THR A 910 25.98 5.87 0.62
N ALA A 911 24.76 5.90 0.07
CA ALA A 911 24.43 5.29 -1.22
C ALA A 911 25.44 5.66 -2.33
N GLY A 912 25.94 4.64 -3.03
CA GLY A 912 26.96 4.76 -4.07
C GLY A 912 28.39 4.96 -3.57
N ARG A 913 28.61 5.24 -2.27
CA ARG A 913 29.98 5.41 -1.73
C ARG A 913 30.68 4.06 -1.55
N GLY A 914 31.97 4.03 -1.92
CA GLY A 914 32.90 2.95 -1.59
C GLY A 914 33.05 1.87 -2.66
N GLY A 915 33.85 2.18 -3.68
CA GLY A 915 34.55 1.21 -4.53
C GLY A 915 36.06 1.34 -4.35
#